data_AF-A0A357TIC7-F1
#
_entry.id   AF-A0A357TIC7-F1
#
_cell.length_a   1.000
_cell.length_b   1.000
_cell.length_c   1.000
_cell.angle_alpha   90.00
_cell.angle_beta   90.00
_cell.angle_gamma   90.00
#
_symmetry.space_group_name_H-M   'P 1'
#
loop_
_entity.id
_entity.type
_entity.pdbx_description
1 polymer ?
#
loop_
_entity_poly.entity_id
_entity_poly.type
_entity_poly.pdbx_seq_one_letter_code
_entity_poly.pdbx_strand_id
1 'polypeptide(L)'
;MNLRNNCSLVVLFSICAPALGQAPPAKPAPAIRITPAVRTVSAKALPSNIKSIPANPAKRRPATPDQATEPSAPIPPRPGVPVQAKPVGAPDEPEKSPRDLLHDALKAVKFDRTPDGILNAIDALSQKPKPEKDKNKVISERFRLLVNAGRWSELGRYIKSLPHNQTAETAYRHMIRSITRPPATRPRSSPPTNLIPPPPGTPTPPRTTTTNKPRPILTQEDVIEILKIIPVDPNDSDLMYLTNLLRAVGKPNVQKLAANLEAGLGPIGGKDPAARKWAAQLLEPMGIGAAASHVLPFVGDGHGDWSLMTRAKMLEQIWRSAPGLKNQRAAWEANEKLIAEAEKNENKLEAVKRGFTLAEKLPQASADEWMEKQFSKGGHGLKLIQLVQSDIQRNVRGINITLRNENLKNLKQIVDALMVRTGDKLDQWRLPLTIAGEAWLVEAENTVQYHRAPTSKRSNIYTPYDPILEQQRKLAQQNSSRNRPLTPAVVLENAPDEAWLAVLPESRRARAQAAVVGTLLKDKKILEALDEIERLAKLDPAQAGTLSNTLLSGWAAASNPNGGAKPRMPTMGMPIYYSSRPSGTPLTRARQKRNLRELGQILERLAKLPIAPPKAEAIVAAFEGAHSFAEVYKLEDIRTVLGDLSKLPVESLARLSNSMRQRLATSWRAPQIQQQADTKRREPQIKAEVISGYETQLALLDEGLKAHPDVWQLKLQQAAANFDLAEYQYGNKVDLDIYVKHREAAFEAFGEAASLYALQTAVTADRPDATAFQLWFNANLGASDLSYVTRQQTPEIGNLEQIREAMLVLPDSEGHLKAFGNSIATNSRRLTPELKPRYLKAALVVLEDHPAGEHASKLVQHYNDLLDEVELVARIDGDDEVGHTEPFGLFIGLKHTSDIEREAGGFARYLVGGSKSSPYYYPSYPGQ
;
A
#
# COMPACT_ATOMS: atom_id res chain seq x y z
N MET A 1 37.69 -25.79 57.80
CA MET A 1 36.63 -24.90 58.33
C MET A 1 35.44 -25.07 57.40
N ASN A 2 34.46 -25.94 57.70
CA ASN A 2 33.35 -25.78 58.67
C ASN A 2 32.44 -24.60 58.32
N LEU A 3 31.11 -24.67 58.18
CA LEU A 3 30.04 -25.71 58.23
C LEU A 3 28.86 -25.18 57.32
N ARG A 4 27.66 -25.77 57.10
CA ARG A 4 26.91 -26.87 57.74
C ARG A 4 25.85 -27.48 56.77
N ASN A 5 25.75 -28.81 56.75
CA ASN A 5 24.57 -29.68 56.59
C ASN A 5 23.52 -29.51 55.46
N ASN A 6 23.49 -30.52 54.58
CA ASN A 6 22.29 -31.08 53.94
C ASN A 6 22.31 -32.60 54.15
N CYS A 7 21.22 -33.20 54.64
CA CYS A 7 21.02 -34.66 54.65
C CYS A 7 19.59 -34.98 54.20
N SER A 8 19.47 -35.87 53.23
CA SER A 8 18.19 -36.47 52.80
C SER A 8 17.99 -37.80 53.52
N LEU A 9 16.76 -38.14 53.92
CA LEU A 9 16.24 -39.49 53.71
C LEU A 9 14.70 -39.55 53.75
N VAL A 10 14.19 -40.69 53.28
CA VAL A 10 12.81 -41.03 52.88
C VAL A 10 12.01 -41.61 54.07
N VAL A 11 10.66 -41.55 54.04
CA VAL A 11 9.68 -42.67 54.25
C VAL A 11 8.26 -42.16 54.60
N LEU A 12 7.24 -42.91 54.14
CA LEU A 12 5.80 -42.71 54.34
C LEU A 12 5.36 -42.82 55.81
N PHE A 13 4.19 -42.27 56.17
CA PHE A 13 3.06 -43.06 56.70
C PHE A 13 1.72 -42.26 56.72
N SER A 14 0.62 -42.99 56.74
CA SER A 14 -0.78 -42.51 56.79
C SER A 14 -1.24 -42.11 58.20
N ILE A 15 -2.48 -41.57 58.32
CA ILE A 15 -3.56 -41.94 59.29
C ILE A 15 -4.39 -40.74 59.85
N CYS A 16 -5.71 -40.99 59.95
CA CYS A 16 -6.78 -40.35 60.75
C CYS A 16 -7.38 -38.98 60.40
N ALA A 17 -8.70 -39.04 60.13
CA ALA A 17 -9.69 -38.02 60.49
C ALA A 17 -10.10 -38.12 61.98
N PRO A 18 -10.93 -37.20 62.47
CA PRO A 18 -11.91 -37.52 63.50
C PRO A 18 -13.36 -37.26 63.05
N ALA A 19 -14.28 -38.12 63.52
CA ALA A 19 -15.73 -37.89 63.51
C ALA A 19 -16.12 -36.96 64.70
N LEU A 20 -17.37 -36.58 65.01
CA LEU A 20 -18.71 -37.09 64.66
C LEU A 20 -19.73 -35.99 65.09
N GLY A 21 -20.92 -35.90 64.48
CA GLY A 21 -22.01 -35.06 65.03
C GLY A 21 -23.19 -34.80 64.08
N GLN A 22 -24.26 -35.60 64.18
CA GLN A 22 -25.51 -35.42 63.43
C GLN A 22 -26.62 -34.81 64.29
N ALA A 23 -27.49 -34.00 63.67
CA ALA A 23 -28.89 -33.80 64.07
C ALA A 23 -29.74 -33.54 62.79
N PRO A 24 -31.00 -34.04 62.68
CA PRO A 24 -31.70 -34.16 61.40
C PRO A 24 -32.70 -33.03 61.09
N PRO A 25 -32.99 -32.73 59.80
CA PRO A 25 -34.12 -31.89 59.38
C PRO A 25 -35.43 -32.68 59.22
N ALA A 26 -36.56 -31.97 59.25
CA ALA A 26 -37.91 -32.54 59.26
C ALA A 26 -38.54 -32.80 57.87
N LYS A 27 -39.62 -33.61 57.85
CA LYS A 27 -40.36 -34.06 56.65
C LYS A 27 -41.04 -32.91 55.87
N PRO A 28 -41.11 -32.99 54.53
CA PRO A 28 -42.07 -32.22 53.73
C PRO A 28 -43.45 -32.91 53.63
N ALA A 29 -44.49 -32.11 53.37
CA ALA A 29 -45.88 -32.54 53.18
C ALA A 29 -46.24 -32.68 51.67
N PRO A 30 -47.38 -33.32 51.30
CA PRO A 30 -47.56 -33.88 49.96
C PRO A 30 -48.06 -32.90 48.89
N ALA A 31 -47.84 -33.29 47.63
CA ALA A 31 -48.12 -32.48 46.43
C ALA A 31 -49.62 -32.40 46.05
N ILE A 32 -50.00 -31.28 45.43
CA ILE A 32 -51.29 -31.09 44.75
C ILE A 32 -51.12 -31.31 43.25
N ARG A 33 -51.89 -32.23 42.66
CA ARG A 33 -52.02 -32.39 41.21
C ARG A 33 -53.20 -31.56 40.69
N ILE A 34 -53.02 -30.88 39.56
CA ILE A 34 -54.11 -30.40 38.71
C ILE A 34 -53.79 -30.80 37.27
N THR A 35 -54.66 -31.59 36.64
CA THR A 35 -54.58 -31.99 35.23
C THR A 35 -55.38 -31.04 34.34
N PRO A 36 -54.84 -30.53 33.23
CA PRO A 36 -55.61 -29.74 32.27
C PRO A 36 -56.48 -30.63 31.38
N ALA A 37 -57.69 -30.15 31.07
CA ALA A 37 -58.67 -30.86 30.25
C ALA A 37 -58.42 -30.65 28.75
N VAL A 38 -58.59 -31.72 27.96
CA VAL A 38 -58.56 -31.67 26.50
C VAL A 38 -59.84 -31.00 25.97
N ARG A 39 -59.70 -30.00 25.10
CA ARG A 39 -60.82 -29.41 24.35
C ARG A 39 -60.52 -29.44 22.85
N THR A 40 -61.11 -30.40 22.15
CA THR A 40 -61.01 -30.54 20.70
C THR A 40 -61.93 -29.55 19.98
N VAL A 41 -61.43 -28.94 18.90
CA VAL A 41 -62.25 -28.20 17.92
C VAL A 41 -61.85 -28.66 16.53
N SER A 42 -62.84 -28.91 15.67
CA SER A 42 -62.71 -29.70 14.44
C SER A 42 -62.10 -28.93 13.27
N ALA A 43 -61.37 -29.64 12.42
CA ALA A 43 -60.81 -29.10 11.18
C ALA A 43 -61.91 -28.78 10.15
N LYS A 44 -61.74 -27.70 9.38
CA LYS A 44 -62.62 -27.34 8.26
C LYS A 44 -61.82 -27.26 6.97
N ALA A 45 -62.30 -27.96 5.94
CA ALA A 45 -61.57 -28.16 4.69
C ALA A 45 -61.47 -26.90 3.81
N LEU A 46 -60.36 -26.78 3.08
CA LEU A 46 -60.18 -25.83 1.98
C LEU A 46 -60.71 -26.43 0.67
N PRO A 47 -61.50 -25.71 -0.16
CA PRO A 47 -61.87 -26.18 -1.47
C PRO A 47 -60.74 -25.95 -2.49
N SER A 48 -60.50 -26.96 -3.33
CA SER A 48 -59.70 -26.82 -4.55
C SER A 48 -60.50 -26.08 -5.63
N ASN A 49 -59.84 -25.19 -6.38
CA ASN A 49 -60.18 -24.99 -7.79
C ASN A 49 -59.06 -24.30 -8.58
N ILE A 50 -58.81 -24.86 -9.77
CA ILE A 50 -57.81 -24.40 -10.75
C ILE A 50 -58.45 -23.34 -11.64
N LYS A 51 -57.70 -22.29 -12.02
CA LYS A 51 -57.91 -21.58 -13.30
C LYS A 51 -56.62 -20.92 -13.79
N SER A 52 -56.42 -20.99 -15.10
CA SER A 52 -55.19 -20.60 -15.79
C SER A 52 -55.19 -19.16 -16.34
N ILE A 53 -53.98 -18.61 -16.38
CA ILE A 53 -53.39 -17.53 -17.21
C ILE A 53 -54.33 -16.84 -18.22
N PRO A 54 -54.25 -15.49 -18.32
CA PRO A 54 -53.86 -14.89 -19.60
C PRO A 54 -52.70 -13.89 -19.49
N ALA A 55 -51.82 -13.90 -20.50
CA ALA A 55 -50.76 -12.91 -20.69
C ALA A 55 -51.25 -11.72 -21.55
N ASN A 56 -50.71 -10.52 -21.35
CA ASN A 56 -51.00 -9.32 -22.17
C ASN A 56 -49.95 -8.20 -21.90
N PRO A 57 -49.85 -7.11 -22.70
CA PRO A 57 -49.29 -7.13 -24.06
C PRO A 57 -48.21 -6.06 -24.32
N ALA A 58 -47.66 -6.07 -25.54
CA ALA A 58 -46.76 -5.02 -26.05
C ALA A 58 -47.49 -3.74 -26.56
N LYS A 59 -46.77 -2.61 -26.56
CA LYS A 59 -47.01 -1.42 -27.41
C LYS A 59 -45.79 -1.28 -28.34
N ARG A 60 -45.84 -1.66 -29.61
CA ARG A 60 -46.37 -0.95 -30.82
C ARG A 60 -45.71 0.42 -31.11
N ARG A 61 -44.94 0.44 -32.22
CA ARG A 61 -44.60 1.60 -33.07
C ARG A 61 -45.84 2.10 -33.86
N PRO A 62 -45.80 3.30 -34.46
CA PRO A 62 -45.51 3.48 -35.92
C PRO A 62 -44.64 4.75 -36.21
N ALA A 63 -44.35 5.21 -37.43
CA ALA A 63 -43.93 4.60 -38.71
C ALA A 63 -43.46 5.74 -39.69
N THR A 64 -42.40 5.49 -40.48
CA THR A 64 -42.03 5.86 -41.90
C THR A 64 -42.82 6.93 -42.72
N PRO A 65 -42.36 7.43 -43.92
CA PRO A 65 -41.30 6.92 -44.84
C PRO A 65 -40.35 7.95 -45.53
N ASP A 66 -39.32 7.43 -46.22
CA ASP A 66 -38.97 7.63 -47.67
C ASP A 66 -37.58 6.99 -47.91
N GLN A 67 -37.42 5.82 -48.53
CA GLN A 67 -37.63 5.36 -49.92
C GLN A 67 -36.62 5.86 -50.98
N ALA A 68 -35.60 5.02 -51.23
CA ALA A 68 -35.02 4.74 -52.56
C ALA A 68 -34.27 3.38 -52.55
N THR A 69 -34.96 2.34 -53.03
CA THR A 69 -34.50 1.23 -53.95
C THR A 69 -32.99 0.97 -54.12
N GLU A 70 -32.43 -0.18 -53.68
CA GLU A 70 -32.37 -1.54 -54.32
C GLU A 70 -31.20 -1.76 -55.31
N PRO A 71 -30.71 -3.00 -55.62
CA PRO A 71 -31.10 -4.37 -55.17
C PRO A 71 -29.95 -5.18 -54.47
N SER A 72 -30.20 -6.08 -53.48
CA SER A 72 -30.49 -7.55 -53.59
C SER A 72 -29.43 -8.36 -54.37
N ALA A 73 -28.88 -9.55 -54.02
CA ALA A 73 -29.01 -10.64 -53.03
C ALA A 73 -27.91 -11.71 -53.42
N PRO A 74 -27.81 -13.00 -52.95
CA PRO A 74 -28.62 -13.78 -52.00
C PRO A 74 -27.83 -14.63 -50.94
N ILE A 75 -28.58 -15.43 -50.16
CA ILE A 75 -28.21 -16.34 -49.05
C ILE A 75 -29.29 -17.47 -49.02
N PRO A 76 -29.15 -18.75 -48.52
CA PRO A 76 -28.13 -19.48 -47.73
C PRO A 76 -27.57 -20.72 -48.55
N PRO A 77 -27.20 -21.95 -48.06
CA PRO A 77 -27.08 -22.53 -46.69
C PRO A 77 -25.80 -23.41 -46.42
N ARG A 78 -25.84 -24.17 -45.30
CA ARG A 78 -24.91 -25.26 -44.86
C ARG A 78 -25.17 -26.58 -45.63
N PRO A 79 -24.17 -27.46 -45.89
CA PRO A 79 -23.72 -28.44 -44.85
C PRO A 79 -22.26 -28.96 -44.95
N GLY A 80 -21.82 -29.71 -43.93
CA GLY A 80 -20.93 -30.88 -44.11
C GLY A 80 -19.40 -30.70 -43.99
N VAL A 81 -18.84 -31.48 -43.04
CA VAL A 81 -17.46 -32.02 -42.91
C VAL A 81 -16.43 -31.68 -44.01
N PRO A 82 -15.25 -31.10 -43.68
CA PRO A 82 -14.16 -30.95 -44.64
C PRO A 82 -13.36 -32.25 -44.83
N VAL A 83 -13.52 -32.89 -45.99
CA VAL A 83 -12.53 -33.82 -46.56
C VAL A 83 -11.45 -33.01 -47.28
N GLN A 84 -10.21 -33.54 -47.31
CA GLN A 84 -9.02 -32.82 -47.78
C GLN A 84 -9.04 -32.49 -49.28
N ALA A 85 -8.69 -31.24 -49.64
CA ALA A 85 -8.20 -30.87 -50.97
C ALA A 85 -7.15 -29.75 -50.86
N LYS A 86 -6.11 -29.80 -51.70
CA LYS A 86 -5.01 -28.82 -51.74
C LYS A 86 -5.48 -27.49 -52.38
N PRO A 87 -5.08 -26.31 -51.87
CA PRO A 87 -5.19 -25.07 -52.61
C PRO A 87 -4.03 -24.90 -53.61
N VAL A 88 -4.34 -24.33 -54.78
CA VAL A 88 -3.41 -23.99 -55.86
C VAL A 88 -3.04 -22.50 -55.80
N GLY A 89 -1.78 -22.19 -56.10
CA GLY A 89 -1.32 -20.92 -56.71
C GLY A 89 -1.77 -19.59 -56.10
N ALA A 90 -0.89 -18.97 -55.31
CA ALA A 90 -0.87 -17.51 -55.15
C ALA A 90 -0.07 -16.87 -56.31
N PRO A 91 -0.24 -15.57 -56.62
CA PRO A 91 0.48 -14.90 -57.71
C PRO A 91 2.00 -14.89 -57.45
N ASP A 92 2.79 -15.08 -58.50
CA ASP A 92 4.25 -15.07 -58.38
C ASP A 92 4.76 -13.72 -57.84
N GLU A 93 5.45 -13.76 -56.69
CA GLU A 93 6.35 -12.66 -56.31
C GLU A 93 7.41 -12.51 -57.42
N PRO A 94 7.80 -11.28 -57.80
CA PRO A 94 8.86 -11.10 -58.80
C PRO A 94 10.11 -11.84 -58.34
N GLU A 95 10.65 -12.73 -59.20
CA GLU A 95 11.79 -13.59 -58.85
C GLU A 95 12.94 -12.76 -58.27
N LYS A 96 13.20 -12.97 -56.97
CA LYS A 96 14.30 -12.30 -56.27
C LYS A 96 15.60 -12.62 -56.97
N SER A 97 16.38 -11.59 -57.31
CA SER A 97 17.64 -11.81 -58.03
C SER A 97 18.59 -12.68 -57.19
N PRO A 98 19.56 -13.39 -57.80
CA PRO A 98 20.55 -14.18 -57.06
C PRO A 98 21.29 -13.38 -55.98
N ARG A 99 21.45 -12.08 -56.20
CA ARG A 99 22.00 -11.11 -55.23
C ARG A 99 21.06 -10.92 -54.03
N ASP A 100 19.77 -10.71 -54.26
CA ASP A 100 18.78 -10.50 -53.19
C ASP A 100 18.60 -11.76 -52.34
N LEU A 101 18.58 -12.93 -52.97
CA LEU A 101 18.56 -14.22 -52.28
C LEU A 101 19.78 -14.42 -51.36
N LEU A 102 20.98 -14.01 -51.81
CA LEU A 102 22.19 -14.05 -50.98
C LEU A 102 22.16 -13.00 -49.86
N HIS A 103 21.64 -11.80 -50.12
CA HIS A 103 21.49 -10.75 -49.13
C HIS A 103 20.50 -11.14 -48.03
N ASP A 104 19.38 -11.76 -48.39
CA ASP A 104 18.40 -12.31 -47.45
C ASP A 104 18.99 -13.47 -46.64
N ALA A 105 19.74 -14.38 -47.28
CA ALA A 105 20.43 -15.48 -46.58
C ALA A 105 21.45 -14.96 -45.54
N LEU A 106 22.24 -13.94 -45.89
CA LEU A 106 23.19 -13.30 -44.98
C LEU A 106 22.48 -12.57 -43.81
N LYS A 107 21.39 -11.84 -44.08
CA LYS A 107 20.57 -11.16 -43.06
C LYS A 107 19.80 -12.13 -42.15
N ALA A 108 19.55 -13.36 -42.61
CA ALA A 108 18.91 -14.42 -41.83
C ALA A 108 19.87 -15.09 -40.82
N VAL A 109 21.19 -14.92 -40.97
CA VAL A 109 22.19 -15.54 -40.08
C VAL A 109 22.00 -15.08 -38.64
N LYS A 110 21.96 -16.04 -37.72
CA LYS A 110 21.99 -15.80 -36.27
C LYS A 110 23.33 -16.24 -35.72
N PHE A 111 24.03 -15.32 -35.06
CA PHE A 111 25.28 -15.61 -34.38
C PHE A 111 25.00 -16.23 -33.01
N ASP A 112 25.92 -17.10 -32.59
CA ASP A 112 25.94 -17.70 -31.26
C ASP A 112 27.38 -17.63 -30.74
N ARG A 113 27.68 -16.48 -30.13
CA ARG A 113 28.99 -16.17 -29.55
C ARG A 113 29.09 -16.54 -28.06
N THR A 114 28.25 -17.46 -27.59
CA THR A 114 28.38 -18.05 -26.26
C THR A 114 29.58 -19.00 -26.19
N PRO A 115 30.10 -19.40 -25.00
CA PRO A 115 31.16 -20.41 -24.89
C PRO A 115 30.89 -21.64 -25.77
N ASP A 116 29.71 -22.24 -25.65
CA ASP A 116 29.30 -23.40 -26.45
C ASP A 116 29.26 -23.06 -27.94
N GLY A 117 28.68 -21.91 -28.31
CA GLY A 117 28.57 -21.47 -29.70
C GLY A 117 29.93 -21.18 -30.37
N ILE A 118 30.92 -20.72 -29.60
CA ILE A 118 32.31 -20.52 -30.03
C ILE A 118 33.00 -21.87 -30.22
N LEU A 119 32.95 -22.76 -29.21
CA LEU A 119 33.60 -24.07 -29.27
C LEU A 119 33.04 -24.94 -30.40
N ASN A 120 31.71 -25.00 -30.54
CA ASN A 120 31.05 -25.70 -31.65
C ASN A 120 31.44 -25.12 -33.02
N ALA A 121 31.69 -23.82 -33.13
CA ALA A 121 32.14 -23.22 -34.38
C ALA A 121 33.62 -23.54 -34.69
N ILE A 122 34.48 -23.61 -33.69
CA ILE A 122 35.89 -24.02 -33.84
C ILE A 122 35.99 -25.48 -34.30
N ASP A 123 35.21 -26.38 -33.69
CA ASP A 123 35.12 -27.78 -34.10
C ASP A 123 34.59 -27.91 -35.54
N ALA A 124 33.44 -27.30 -35.85
CA ALA A 124 32.86 -27.36 -37.18
C ALA A 124 33.74 -26.73 -38.30
N LEU A 125 34.59 -25.75 -37.98
CA LEU A 125 35.59 -25.21 -38.92
C LEU A 125 36.78 -26.14 -39.14
N SER A 126 37.03 -27.09 -38.22
CA SER A 126 38.12 -28.06 -38.29
C SER A 126 37.72 -29.35 -39.03
N GLN A 127 36.42 -29.59 -39.21
CA GLN A 127 35.87 -30.73 -39.94
C GLN A 127 35.71 -30.44 -41.45
N LYS A 128 35.71 -31.48 -42.29
CA LYS A 128 35.35 -31.33 -43.71
C LYS A 128 33.88 -30.88 -43.83
N PRO A 129 33.56 -29.87 -44.65
CA PRO A 129 32.19 -29.38 -44.79
C PRO A 129 31.28 -30.49 -45.33
N LYS A 130 30.10 -30.62 -44.72
CA LYS A 130 29.06 -31.55 -45.21
C LYS A 130 28.59 -31.12 -46.60
N PRO A 131 28.27 -32.05 -47.51
CA PRO A 131 27.80 -31.71 -48.85
C PRO A 131 26.42 -31.03 -48.79
N GLU A 132 26.41 -29.72 -49.03
CA GLU A 132 25.21 -28.89 -49.17
C GLU A 132 25.16 -28.36 -50.61
N LYS A 133 24.00 -28.47 -51.26
CA LYS A 133 23.80 -28.10 -52.67
C LYS A 133 23.43 -26.62 -52.83
N ASP A 134 22.87 -26.01 -51.80
CA ASP A 134 22.50 -24.61 -51.78
C ASP A 134 23.74 -23.72 -51.50
N LYS A 135 24.22 -23.05 -52.55
CA LYS A 135 25.38 -22.14 -52.48
C LYS A 135 25.18 -21.01 -51.46
N ASN A 136 23.97 -20.48 -51.30
CA ASN A 136 23.68 -19.39 -50.37
C ASN A 136 23.71 -19.88 -48.92
N LYS A 137 23.23 -21.11 -48.65
CA LYS A 137 23.43 -21.75 -47.35
C LYS A 137 24.90 -21.97 -47.03
N VAL A 138 25.69 -22.55 -47.95
CA VAL A 138 27.14 -22.73 -47.77
C VAL A 138 27.83 -21.40 -47.42
N ILE A 139 27.46 -20.32 -48.12
CA ILE A 139 28.03 -18.99 -47.87
C ILE A 139 27.63 -18.44 -46.48
N SER A 140 26.33 -18.46 -46.19
CA SER A 140 25.78 -17.96 -44.92
C SER A 140 26.29 -18.74 -43.70
N GLU A 141 26.51 -20.06 -43.85
CA GLU A 141 27.00 -20.94 -42.80
C GLU A 141 28.51 -20.76 -42.56
N ARG A 142 29.33 -20.65 -43.61
CA ARG A 142 30.76 -20.32 -43.45
C ARG A 142 30.93 -18.94 -42.81
N PHE A 143 30.10 -17.97 -43.18
CA PHE A 143 30.03 -16.65 -42.54
C PHE A 143 29.66 -16.77 -41.04
N ARG A 144 28.61 -17.52 -40.70
CA ARG A 144 28.19 -17.79 -39.30
C ARG A 144 29.33 -18.40 -38.47
N LEU A 145 29.99 -19.43 -39.01
CA LEU A 145 31.06 -20.16 -38.33
C LEU A 145 32.30 -19.28 -38.09
N LEU A 146 32.75 -18.53 -39.09
CA LEU A 146 33.91 -17.63 -38.96
C LEU A 146 33.67 -16.51 -37.93
N VAL A 147 32.47 -15.94 -37.88
CA VAL A 147 32.08 -14.94 -36.86
C VAL A 147 32.01 -15.58 -35.48
N ASN A 148 31.33 -16.72 -35.33
CA ASN A 148 31.21 -17.40 -34.03
C ASN A 148 32.60 -17.78 -33.48
N ALA A 149 33.47 -18.38 -34.29
CA ALA A 149 34.80 -18.80 -33.87
C ALA A 149 35.81 -17.65 -33.67
N GLY A 150 35.45 -16.40 -33.98
CA GLY A 150 36.34 -15.25 -33.87
C GLY A 150 37.53 -15.27 -34.84
N ARG A 151 37.37 -15.89 -36.01
CA ARG A 151 38.42 -15.98 -37.04
C ARG A 151 38.45 -14.71 -37.91
N TRP A 152 38.62 -13.55 -37.28
CA TRP A 152 38.40 -12.23 -37.89
C TRP A 152 39.21 -11.96 -39.16
N SER A 153 40.49 -12.33 -39.20
CA SER A 153 41.35 -12.10 -40.36
C SER A 153 41.02 -13.04 -41.54
N GLU A 154 40.46 -14.23 -41.27
CA GLU A 154 39.86 -15.09 -42.30
C GLU A 154 38.50 -14.53 -42.76
N LEU A 155 37.68 -14.08 -41.82
CA LEU A 155 36.39 -13.46 -42.08
C LEU A 155 36.53 -12.23 -42.97
N GLY A 156 37.52 -11.36 -42.74
CA GLY A 156 37.77 -10.19 -43.59
C GLY A 156 38.12 -10.56 -45.04
N ARG A 157 38.93 -11.60 -45.24
CA ARG A 157 39.20 -12.16 -46.58
C ARG A 157 37.94 -12.78 -47.18
N TYR A 158 37.17 -13.51 -46.38
CA TYR A 158 35.95 -14.17 -46.81
C TYR A 158 34.86 -13.20 -47.26
N ILE A 159 34.55 -12.19 -46.45
CA ILE A 159 33.56 -11.13 -46.76
C ILE A 159 33.95 -10.37 -48.05
N LYS A 160 35.25 -10.10 -48.26
CA LYS A 160 35.75 -9.48 -49.50
C LYS A 160 35.64 -10.38 -50.74
N SER A 161 35.61 -11.70 -50.56
CA SER A 161 35.43 -12.68 -51.64
C SER A 161 33.96 -12.97 -52.01
N LEU A 162 32.99 -12.36 -51.31
CA LEU A 162 31.57 -12.59 -51.58
C LEU A 162 31.15 -12.00 -52.94
N PRO A 163 30.32 -12.71 -53.71
CA PRO A 163 29.89 -12.24 -55.03
C PRO A 163 28.92 -11.07 -54.96
N HIS A 164 28.86 -10.29 -56.04
CA HIS A 164 28.02 -9.11 -56.26
C HIS A 164 28.39 -7.87 -55.40
N ASN A 165 28.16 -6.69 -55.96
CA ASN A 165 28.41 -5.42 -55.29
C ASN A 165 27.53 -5.26 -54.02
N GLN A 166 28.08 -4.61 -52.99
CA GLN A 166 27.47 -4.37 -51.67
C GLN A 166 27.16 -5.64 -50.83
N THR A 167 27.50 -6.84 -51.29
CA THR A 167 27.33 -8.06 -50.48
C THR A 167 28.26 -8.08 -49.26
N ALA A 168 29.50 -7.59 -49.43
CA ALA A 168 30.46 -7.40 -48.34
C ALA A 168 29.94 -6.44 -47.25
N GLU A 169 29.39 -5.30 -47.67
CA GLU A 169 28.75 -4.29 -46.81
C GLU A 169 27.53 -4.86 -46.07
N THR A 170 26.67 -5.60 -46.78
CA THR A 170 25.49 -6.26 -46.20
C THR A 170 25.87 -7.27 -45.12
N ALA A 171 26.86 -8.13 -45.38
CA ALA A 171 27.38 -9.07 -44.39
C ALA A 171 27.95 -8.34 -43.17
N TYR A 172 28.82 -7.34 -43.38
CA TYR A 172 29.46 -6.60 -42.29
C TYR A 172 28.46 -5.85 -41.41
N ARG A 173 27.53 -5.08 -41.99
CA ARG A 173 26.50 -4.35 -41.24
C ARG A 173 25.56 -5.28 -40.47
N HIS A 174 25.21 -6.43 -41.03
CA HIS A 174 24.42 -7.43 -40.31
C HIS A 174 25.19 -8.00 -39.11
N MET A 175 26.47 -8.32 -39.27
CA MET A 175 27.34 -8.80 -38.18
C MET A 175 27.39 -7.81 -37.01
N ILE A 176 27.85 -6.57 -37.23
CA ILE A 176 28.01 -5.59 -36.13
C ILE A 176 26.69 -5.27 -35.43
N ARG A 177 25.57 -5.34 -36.16
CA ARG A 177 24.22 -5.11 -35.62
C ARG A 177 23.70 -6.25 -34.75
N SER A 178 24.15 -7.50 -34.97
CA SER A 178 23.51 -8.70 -34.43
C SER A 178 24.40 -9.62 -33.60
N ILE A 179 25.74 -9.53 -33.69
CA ILE A 179 26.69 -10.42 -33.00
C ILE A 179 26.53 -10.44 -31.47
N THR A 180 26.15 -9.33 -30.86
CA THR A 180 25.88 -9.21 -29.41
C THR A 180 24.42 -9.47 -29.03
N ARG A 181 23.52 -9.71 -29.99
CA ARG A 181 22.13 -10.05 -29.70
C ARG A 181 22.05 -11.54 -29.35
N PRO A 182 21.42 -11.93 -28.23
CA PRO A 182 21.12 -13.34 -28.00
C PRO A 182 20.20 -13.85 -29.13
N PRO A 183 20.37 -15.10 -29.61
CA PRO A 183 19.55 -15.65 -30.68
C PRO A 183 18.09 -15.70 -30.21
N ALA A 184 17.26 -14.83 -30.79
CA ALA A 184 15.90 -14.62 -30.32
C ALA A 184 15.06 -15.90 -30.43
N THR A 185 14.74 -16.49 -29.27
CA THR A 185 13.53 -17.28 -29.09
C THR A 185 12.34 -16.33 -29.13
N ARG A 186 11.35 -16.63 -29.97
CA ARG A 186 10.17 -15.76 -30.12
C ARG A 186 9.50 -15.55 -28.76
N PRO A 187 9.13 -14.32 -28.35
CA PRO A 187 8.02 -14.19 -27.44
C PRO A 187 6.79 -14.79 -28.13
N ARG A 188 6.08 -15.71 -27.47
CA ARG A 188 4.71 -16.02 -27.89
C ARG A 188 3.93 -14.70 -27.82
N SER A 189 3.09 -14.47 -28.82
CA SER A 189 2.14 -13.36 -28.84
C SER A 189 1.38 -13.30 -27.51
N SER A 190 1.14 -12.09 -27.02
CA SER A 190 0.30 -11.86 -25.85
C SER A 190 -1.04 -12.60 -26.01
N PRO A 191 -1.53 -13.33 -24.99
CA PRO A 191 -2.86 -13.93 -25.08
C PRO A 191 -3.90 -12.82 -25.30
N PRO A 192 -4.95 -13.06 -26.11
CA PRO A 192 -6.08 -12.15 -26.17
C PRO A 192 -6.70 -12.01 -24.78
N THR A 193 -7.11 -10.79 -24.42
CA THR A 193 -7.38 -10.35 -23.03
C THR A 193 -8.61 -11.00 -22.37
N ASN A 194 -9.32 -11.91 -23.06
CA ASN A 194 -10.59 -12.49 -22.64
C ASN A 194 -10.56 -14.02 -22.59
N LEU A 195 -9.79 -14.60 -21.66
CA LEU A 195 -9.94 -16.00 -21.27
C LEU A 195 -10.00 -16.15 -19.74
N ILE A 196 -10.97 -16.96 -19.31
CA ILE A 196 -11.28 -17.28 -17.91
C ILE A 196 -10.06 -17.98 -17.28
N PRO A 197 -9.66 -17.64 -16.04
CA PRO A 197 -8.56 -18.34 -15.36
C PRO A 197 -8.94 -19.81 -15.10
N PRO A 198 -8.04 -20.78 -15.33
CA PRO A 198 -8.31 -22.19 -15.05
C PRO A 198 -8.49 -22.43 -13.53
N PRO A 199 -9.25 -23.46 -13.14
CA PRO A 199 -9.51 -23.76 -11.73
C PRO A 199 -8.24 -24.17 -10.96
N PRO A 200 -8.20 -23.96 -9.63
CA PRO A 200 -7.03 -24.32 -8.83
C PRO A 200 -6.79 -25.84 -8.85
N GLY A 201 -5.55 -26.26 -9.11
CA GLY A 201 -5.14 -27.66 -9.02
C GLY A 201 -4.66 -28.32 -10.31
N THR A 202 -4.86 -27.71 -11.48
CA THR A 202 -4.19 -28.19 -12.71
C THR A 202 -2.67 -28.00 -12.58
N PRO A 203 -1.83 -29.01 -12.85
CA PRO A 203 -0.39 -28.83 -12.89
C PRO A 203 -0.02 -27.85 -14.00
N THR A 204 0.24 -26.60 -13.65
CA THR A 204 0.88 -25.67 -14.59
C THR A 204 2.25 -26.27 -14.92
N PRO A 205 2.56 -26.57 -16.21
CA PRO A 205 3.89 -27.02 -16.57
C PRO A 205 4.90 -26.00 -16.04
N PRO A 206 6.05 -26.44 -15.51
CA PRO A 206 7.00 -25.54 -14.87
C PRO A 206 7.28 -24.40 -15.82
N ARG A 207 7.03 -23.17 -15.35
CA ARG A 207 7.27 -21.95 -16.13
C ARG A 207 8.74 -21.94 -16.47
N THR A 208 9.07 -22.41 -17.67
CA THR A 208 10.43 -22.42 -18.17
C THR A 208 10.86 -20.98 -18.23
N THR A 209 11.66 -20.59 -17.24
CA THR A 209 12.57 -19.48 -17.36
C THR A 209 13.28 -19.71 -18.68
N THR A 210 13.11 -18.77 -19.62
CA THR A 210 13.80 -18.80 -20.90
C THR A 210 15.24 -19.13 -20.60
N THR A 211 15.75 -20.24 -21.15
CA THR A 211 17.11 -20.69 -20.90
C THR A 211 18.04 -19.55 -21.26
N ASN A 212 18.54 -18.87 -20.23
CA ASN A 212 19.45 -17.74 -20.37
C ASN A 212 20.76 -18.34 -20.87
N LYS A 213 20.87 -18.54 -22.19
CA LYS A 213 22.14 -18.77 -22.83
C LYS A 213 23.12 -17.72 -22.28
N PRO A 214 24.33 -18.12 -21.85
CA PRO A 214 25.32 -17.18 -21.36
C PRO A 214 25.51 -16.01 -22.35
N ARG A 215 25.91 -14.84 -21.87
CA ARG A 215 26.03 -13.67 -22.77
C ARG A 215 27.07 -13.96 -23.87
N PRO A 216 26.86 -13.48 -25.11
CA PRO A 216 27.89 -13.48 -26.14
C PRO A 216 29.21 -12.91 -25.61
N ILE A 217 30.31 -13.63 -25.84
CA ILE A 217 31.66 -13.21 -25.46
C ILE A 217 32.28 -12.41 -26.60
N LEU A 218 32.89 -11.28 -26.24
CA LEU A 218 33.65 -10.41 -27.13
C LEU A 218 34.76 -9.74 -26.33
N THR A 219 36.00 -9.79 -26.82
CA THR A 219 37.17 -9.12 -26.25
C THR A 219 37.41 -7.76 -26.92
N GLN A 220 38.29 -6.93 -26.36
CA GLN A 220 38.68 -5.68 -27.01
C GLN A 220 39.47 -5.97 -28.29
N GLU A 221 40.32 -7.00 -28.25
CA GLU A 221 41.07 -7.53 -29.38
C GLU A 221 40.15 -8.01 -30.51
N ASP A 222 39.04 -8.72 -30.20
CA ASP A 222 38.02 -9.07 -31.20
C ASP A 222 37.46 -7.82 -31.90
N VAL A 223 37.14 -6.76 -31.14
CA VAL A 223 36.59 -5.53 -31.74
C VAL A 223 37.64 -4.81 -32.58
N ILE A 224 38.90 -4.78 -32.16
CA ILE A 224 40.01 -4.21 -32.95
C ILE A 224 40.12 -4.90 -34.32
N GLU A 225 40.01 -6.23 -34.37
CA GLU A 225 40.01 -6.96 -35.64
C GLU A 225 38.73 -6.72 -36.46
N ILE A 226 37.57 -6.55 -35.82
CA ILE A 226 36.31 -6.17 -36.50
C ILE A 226 36.41 -4.77 -37.15
N LEU A 227 37.17 -3.84 -36.57
CA LEU A 227 37.42 -2.51 -37.18
C LEU A 227 38.34 -2.61 -38.41
N LYS A 228 39.35 -3.50 -38.40
CA LYS A 228 40.27 -3.69 -39.53
C LYS A 228 39.59 -4.24 -40.80
N ILE A 229 38.44 -4.90 -40.67
CA ILE A 229 37.75 -5.57 -41.79
C ILE A 229 36.53 -4.79 -42.33
N ILE A 230 36.35 -3.53 -41.93
CA ILE A 230 35.31 -2.64 -42.49
C ILE A 230 35.44 -2.59 -44.03
N PRO A 231 34.38 -2.89 -44.80
CA PRO A 231 34.46 -2.97 -46.27
C PRO A 231 34.17 -1.65 -47.00
N VAL A 232 33.58 -0.67 -46.32
CA VAL A 232 33.18 0.65 -46.84
C VAL A 232 33.13 1.65 -45.69
N ASP A 233 33.32 2.93 -45.97
CA ASP A 233 33.30 4.00 -44.97
C ASP A 233 32.07 3.95 -44.04
N PRO A 234 32.26 4.08 -42.71
CA PRO A 234 31.19 3.92 -41.74
C PRO A 234 30.25 5.13 -41.72
N ASN A 235 28.94 4.85 -41.56
CA ASN A 235 27.96 5.89 -41.23
C ASN A 235 27.67 5.93 -39.70
N ASP A 236 26.88 6.91 -39.26
CA ASP A 236 26.54 7.09 -37.84
C ASP A 236 25.89 5.85 -37.19
N SER A 237 25.10 5.07 -37.94
CA SER A 237 24.51 3.83 -37.42
C SER A 237 25.56 2.74 -37.24
N ASP A 238 26.52 2.63 -38.17
CA ASP A 238 27.64 1.67 -38.06
C ASP A 238 28.51 2.00 -36.85
N LEU A 239 28.84 3.28 -36.64
CA LEU A 239 29.59 3.77 -35.46
C LEU A 239 28.83 3.49 -34.14
N MET A 240 27.51 3.70 -34.11
CA MET A 240 26.69 3.35 -32.95
C MET A 240 26.75 1.84 -32.64
N TYR A 241 26.68 0.97 -33.65
CA TYR A 241 26.81 -0.47 -33.44
C TYR A 241 28.21 -0.86 -32.95
N LEU A 242 29.28 -0.30 -33.54
CA LEU A 242 30.66 -0.54 -33.11
C LEU A 242 30.93 -0.08 -31.67
N THR A 243 30.40 1.08 -31.28
CA THR A 243 30.42 1.57 -29.88
C THR A 243 29.71 0.60 -28.94
N ASN A 244 28.61 -0.01 -29.37
CA ASN A 244 27.90 -1.02 -28.59
C ASN A 244 28.68 -2.34 -28.46
N LEU A 245 29.50 -2.71 -29.45
CA LEU A 245 30.44 -3.83 -29.33
C LEU A 245 31.49 -3.54 -28.26
N LEU A 246 32.10 -2.35 -28.27
CA LEU A 246 33.08 -1.94 -27.25
C LEU A 246 32.49 -1.92 -25.83
N ARG A 247 31.24 -1.45 -25.69
CA ARG A 247 30.51 -1.51 -24.40
C ARG A 247 30.18 -2.95 -23.97
N ALA A 248 30.01 -3.89 -24.89
CA ALA A 248 29.77 -5.30 -24.57
C ALA A 248 31.00 -6.02 -23.98
N VAL A 249 32.22 -5.51 -24.23
CA VAL A 249 33.48 -5.99 -23.61
C VAL A 249 33.54 -5.67 -22.10
N GLY A 250 32.67 -4.78 -21.61
CA GLY A 250 32.59 -4.41 -20.19
C GLY A 250 33.41 -3.16 -19.86
N LYS A 251 34.71 -3.31 -19.58
CA LYS A 251 35.64 -2.20 -19.27
C LYS A 251 36.78 -2.15 -20.31
N PRO A 252 36.57 -1.52 -21.48
CA PRO A 252 37.63 -1.38 -22.48
C PRO A 252 38.76 -0.46 -21.99
N ASN A 253 39.99 -0.82 -22.32
CA ASN A 253 41.17 0.02 -22.14
C ASN A 253 41.23 1.07 -23.26
N VAL A 254 40.70 2.26 -22.95
CA VAL A 254 40.60 3.40 -23.87
C VAL A 254 41.98 3.89 -24.34
N GLN A 255 43.00 3.88 -23.49
CA GLN A 255 44.36 4.28 -23.86
C GLN A 255 44.95 3.38 -24.95
N LYS A 256 44.87 2.05 -24.77
CA LYS A 256 45.34 1.06 -25.75
C LYS A 256 44.54 1.13 -27.06
N LEU A 257 43.22 1.39 -26.96
CA LEU A 257 42.37 1.55 -28.14
C LEU A 257 42.69 2.84 -28.91
N ALA A 258 42.91 3.95 -28.21
CA ALA A 258 43.32 5.22 -28.78
C ALA A 258 44.66 5.08 -29.52
N ALA A 259 45.69 4.48 -28.91
CA ALA A 259 46.98 4.26 -29.56
C ALA A 259 46.85 3.44 -30.88
N ASN A 260 46.00 2.41 -30.90
CA ASN A 260 45.72 1.65 -32.13
C ASN A 260 44.98 2.50 -33.18
N LEU A 261 44.06 3.37 -32.77
CA LEU A 261 43.36 4.29 -33.65
C LEU A 261 44.25 5.44 -34.14
N GLU A 262 45.29 5.86 -33.42
CA GLU A 262 46.29 6.81 -33.91
C GLU A 262 47.14 6.21 -35.05
N ALA A 263 47.44 4.90 -34.98
CA ALA A 263 48.07 4.17 -36.07
C ALA A 263 47.12 3.91 -37.26
N GLY A 264 45.81 3.86 -37.00
CA GLY A 264 44.75 3.60 -37.99
C GLY A 264 44.29 2.14 -38.01
N LEU A 265 42.97 1.93 -37.98
CA LEU A 265 42.31 0.62 -38.03
C LEU A 265 41.30 0.58 -39.17
N GLY A 266 41.73 0.09 -40.34
CA GLY A 266 40.91 0.13 -41.56
C GLY A 266 40.64 1.59 -41.96
N PRO A 267 39.40 1.99 -42.23
CA PRO A 267 39.05 3.38 -42.54
C PRO A 267 38.95 4.30 -41.31
N ILE A 268 39.16 3.81 -40.08
CA ILE A 268 38.97 4.62 -38.86
C ILE A 268 40.31 4.98 -38.22
N GLY A 269 40.51 6.26 -37.91
CA GLY A 269 41.70 6.80 -37.23
C GLY A 269 42.80 7.31 -38.17
N GLY A 270 44.06 7.22 -37.73
CA GLY A 270 45.22 7.65 -38.51
C GLY A 270 45.38 9.17 -38.63
N LYS A 271 45.85 9.61 -39.80
CA LYS A 271 46.12 11.03 -40.12
C LYS A 271 44.98 11.73 -40.87
N ASP A 272 44.08 10.99 -41.50
CA ASP A 272 42.97 11.58 -42.27
C ASP A 272 41.92 12.25 -41.35
N PRO A 273 41.46 13.49 -41.64
CA PRO A 273 40.50 14.18 -40.78
C PRO A 273 39.14 13.47 -40.63
N ALA A 274 38.60 12.85 -41.68
CA ALA A 274 37.30 12.16 -41.61
C ALA A 274 37.43 10.86 -40.80
N ALA A 275 38.49 10.08 -41.05
CA ALA A 275 38.82 8.89 -40.30
C ALA A 275 39.09 9.18 -38.81
N ARG A 276 39.76 10.31 -38.48
CA ARG A 276 39.93 10.78 -37.10
C ARG A 276 38.61 11.18 -36.45
N LYS A 277 37.69 11.83 -37.17
CA LYS A 277 36.33 12.12 -36.67
C LYS A 277 35.57 10.84 -36.32
N TRP A 278 35.62 9.81 -37.16
CA TRP A 278 35.03 8.51 -36.83
C TRP A 278 35.67 7.85 -35.60
N ALA A 279 37.00 7.95 -35.43
CA ALA A 279 37.68 7.47 -34.24
C ALA A 279 37.23 8.21 -32.98
N ALA A 280 37.10 9.54 -33.05
CA ALA A 280 36.55 10.34 -31.96
C ALA A 280 35.10 9.96 -31.62
N GLN A 281 34.20 9.83 -32.61
CA GLN A 281 32.81 9.42 -32.40
C GLN A 281 32.69 8.01 -31.78
N LEU A 282 33.56 7.08 -32.17
CA LEU A 282 33.64 5.73 -31.60
C LEU A 282 34.12 5.76 -30.13
N LEU A 283 35.07 6.64 -29.82
CA LEU A 283 35.68 6.75 -28.49
C LEU A 283 34.90 7.63 -27.49
N GLU A 284 34.17 8.65 -27.97
CA GLU A 284 33.51 9.67 -27.14
C GLU A 284 32.69 9.09 -25.98
N PRO A 285 31.85 8.05 -26.15
CA PRO A 285 31.02 7.52 -25.05
C PRO A 285 31.81 6.79 -23.95
N MET A 286 33.11 6.54 -24.17
CA MET A 286 34.04 5.96 -23.18
C MET A 286 35.01 7.01 -22.62
N GLY A 287 35.04 8.23 -23.18
CA GLY A 287 35.84 9.37 -22.72
C GLY A 287 35.30 9.99 -21.43
N ILE A 288 35.25 9.21 -20.35
CA ILE A 288 34.75 9.63 -19.03
C ILE A 288 35.95 9.86 -18.10
N GLY A 289 35.95 10.98 -17.38
CA GLY A 289 37.05 11.38 -16.50
C GLY A 289 38.39 11.42 -17.22
N ALA A 290 39.43 10.81 -16.63
CA ALA A 290 40.79 10.84 -17.16
C ALA A 290 40.91 10.23 -18.58
N ALA A 291 40.04 9.28 -18.95
CA ALA A 291 40.06 8.65 -20.26
C ALA A 291 39.77 9.65 -21.42
N ALA A 292 39.10 10.77 -21.13
CA ALA A 292 38.85 11.83 -22.11
C ALA A 292 40.14 12.43 -22.69
N SER A 293 41.26 12.39 -21.96
CA SER A 293 42.57 12.84 -22.47
C SER A 293 43.10 12.02 -23.64
N HIS A 294 42.66 10.76 -23.80
CA HIS A 294 42.99 9.90 -24.94
C HIS A 294 42.02 10.05 -26.12
N VAL A 295 40.86 10.71 -25.92
CA VAL A 295 39.86 10.96 -26.96
C VAL A 295 40.06 12.35 -27.58
N LEU A 296 40.39 13.35 -26.76
CA LEU A 296 40.60 14.74 -27.16
C LEU A 296 41.55 14.92 -28.38
N PRO A 297 42.66 14.18 -28.56
CA PRO A 297 43.55 14.33 -29.72
C PRO A 297 42.89 14.07 -31.08
N PHE A 298 41.80 13.28 -31.12
CA PHE A 298 41.06 13.02 -32.35
C PHE A 298 40.07 14.15 -32.70
N VAL A 299 39.80 15.09 -31.78
CA VAL A 299 38.80 16.16 -31.94
C VAL A 299 39.47 17.46 -32.40
N GLY A 300 39.77 17.52 -33.70
CA GLY A 300 40.24 18.75 -34.35
C GLY A 300 39.15 19.81 -34.50
N ASP A 301 39.54 21.07 -34.70
CA ASP A 301 38.64 22.24 -34.77
C ASP A 301 37.83 22.33 -36.08
N GLY A 302 38.18 21.55 -37.12
CA GLY A 302 37.65 21.67 -38.48
C GLY A 302 36.33 20.93 -38.78
N HIS A 303 35.54 20.55 -37.78
CA HIS A 303 34.33 19.73 -37.97
C HIS A 303 33.03 20.41 -37.46
N GLY A 304 33.05 21.75 -37.35
CA GLY A 304 31.91 22.58 -36.93
C GLY A 304 31.38 22.26 -35.53
N ASP A 305 30.06 22.38 -35.36
CA ASP A 305 29.33 22.13 -34.12
C ASP A 305 29.73 20.85 -33.38
N TRP A 306 29.92 19.74 -34.09
CA TRP A 306 30.29 18.47 -33.46
C TRP A 306 31.66 18.56 -32.78
N SER A 307 32.66 19.16 -33.44
CA SER A 307 33.99 19.33 -32.83
C SER A 307 33.95 20.24 -31.62
N LEU A 308 33.23 21.37 -31.69
CA LEU A 308 33.07 22.28 -30.56
C LEU A 308 32.41 21.57 -29.36
N MET A 309 31.32 20.83 -29.60
CA MET A 309 30.56 20.12 -28.57
C MET A 309 31.38 19.01 -27.92
N THR A 310 31.98 18.13 -28.73
CA THR A 310 32.77 17.00 -28.24
C THR A 310 34.03 17.51 -27.52
N ARG A 311 34.68 18.57 -28.00
CA ARG A 311 35.88 19.13 -27.35
C ARG A 311 35.57 19.75 -25.99
N ALA A 312 34.52 20.57 -25.89
CA ALA A 312 34.08 21.14 -24.61
C ALA A 312 33.70 20.03 -23.61
N LYS A 313 32.98 18.99 -24.05
CA LYS A 313 32.64 17.80 -23.25
C LYS A 313 33.87 17.03 -22.76
N MET A 314 34.86 16.77 -23.63
CA MET A 314 36.07 16.05 -23.23
C MET A 314 36.91 16.87 -22.24
N LEU A 315 37.05 18.18 -22.45
CA LEU A 315 37.81 19.05 -21.54
C LEU A 315 37.13 19.18 -20.16
N GLU A 316 35.80 19.21 -20.12
CA GLU A 316 35.03 19.14 -18.86
C GLU A 316 35.31 17.82 -18.10
N GLN A 317 35.36 16.68 -18.80
CA GLN A 317 35.68 15.37 -18.20
C GLN A 317 37.11 15.32 -17.66
N ILE A 318 38.08 15.86 -18.40
CA ILE A 318 39.47 16.00 -17.96
C ILE A 318 39.52 16.84 -16.68
N TRP A 319 38.92 18.03 -16.67
CA TRP A 319 38.88 18.92 -15.50
C TRP A 319 38.23 18.27 -14.28
N ARG A 320 37.08 17.58 -14.44
CA ARG A 320 36.41 16.84 -13.35
C ARG A 320 37.29 15.73 -12.76
N SER A 321 38.18 15.12 -13.56
CA SER A 321 39.09 14.06 -13.10
C SER A 321 40.42 14.55 -12.54
N ALA A 322 40.89 15.69 -13.01
CA ALA A 322 42.14 16.34 -12.58
C ALA A 322 41.88 17.84 -12.38
N PRO A 323 41.26 18.23 -11.25
CA PRO A 323 40.93 19.62 -10.98
C PRO A 323 42.20 20.48 -10.86
N GLY A 324 42.19 21.64 -11.54
CA GLY A 324 43.31 22.58 -11.50
C GLY A 324 43.11 23.70 -12.52
N LEU A 325 43.70 24.87 -12.25
CA LEU A 325 43.50 26.11 -13.01
C LEU A 325 43.68 25.94 -14.53
N LYS A 326 44.70 25.18 -14.97
CA LYS A 326 44.94 24.88 -16.39
C LYS A 326 43.77 24.15 -17.05
N ASN A 327 43.30 23.06 -16.44
CA ASN A 327 42.23 22.23 -16.99
C ASN A 327 40.88 22.94 -16.91
N GLN A 328 40.64 23.69 -15.81
CA GLN A 328 39.47 24.53 -15.64
C GLN A 328 39.37 25.58 -16.74
N ARG A 329 40.47 26.31 -16.97
CA ARG A 329 40.55 27.35 -18.00
C ARG A 329 40.31 26.77 -19.40
N ALA A 330 40.93 25.64 -19.72
CA ALA A 330 40.71 24.97 -21.01
C ALA A 330 39.25 24.50 -21.19
N ALA A 331 38.60 23.96 -20.14
CA ALA A 331 37.19 23.59 -20.19
C ALA A 331 36.27 24.81 -20.34
N TRP A 332 36.59 25.93 -19.69
CA TRP A 332 35.87 27.19 -19.83
C TRP A 332 36.00 27.79 -21.23
N GLU A 333 37.22 27.97 -21.73
CA GLU A 333 37.51 28.55 -23.04
C GLU A 333 36.88 27.73 -24.17
N ALA A 334 36.93 26.40 -24.10
CA ALA A 334 36.25 25.54 -25.08
C ALA A 334 34.72 25.63 -25.01
N ASN A 335 34.15 25.86 -23.82
CA ASN A 335 32.71 26.03 -23.66
C ASN A 335 32.24 27.41 -24.14
N GLU A 336 32.98 28.50 -23.87
CA GLU A 336 32.70 29.82 -24.44
C GLU A 336 32.83 29.82 -25.96
N LYS A 337 33.86 29.16 -26.52
CA LYS A 337 34.00 28.99 -27.98
C LYS A 337 32.77 28.30 -28.58
N LEU A 338 32.26 27.26 -27.93
CA LEU A 338 31.04 26.56 -28.35
C LEU A 338 29.77 27.45 -28.26
N ILE A 339 29.65 28.33 -27.26
CA ILE A 339 28.52 29.28 -27.16
C ILE A 339 28.58 30.33 -28.28
N ALA A 340 29.78 30.82 -28.59
CA ALA A 340 29.98 31.84 -29.62
C ALA A 340 29.82 31.29 -31.04
N GLU A 341 30.56 30.22 -31.38
CA GLU A 341 30.80 29.77 -32.76
C GLU A 341 29.83 28.71 -33.27
N ALA A 342 29.03 28.05 -32.42
CA ALA A 342 28.09 27.04 -32.90
C ALA A 342 27.05 27.63 -33.88
N GLU A 343 26.66 26.86 -34.87
CA GLU A 343 25.57 27.18 -35.80
C GLU A 343 24.21 26.86 -35.17
N LYS A 344 24.08 25.71 -34.47
CA LYS A 344 22.80 25.27 -33.89
C LYS A 344 22.58 25.83 -32.49
N ASN A 345 21.43 26.49 -32.32
CA ASN A 345 20.99 27.00 -31.01
C ASN A 345 20.88 25.91 -29.92
N GLU A 346 20.59 24.66 -30.30
CA GLU A 346 20.58 23.50 -29.39
C GLU A 346 21.95 23.29 -28.73
N ASN A 347 23.02 23.41 -29.52
CA ASN A 347 24.39 23.27 -29.04
C ASN A 347 24.80 24.44 -28.14
N LYS A 348 24.35 25.68 -28.46
CA LYS A 348 24.53 26.85 -27.58
C LYS A 348 23.82 26.66 -26.24
N LEU A 349 22.60 26.13 -26.24
CA LEU A 349 21.83 25.89 -25.00
C LEU A 349 22.49 24.84 -24.09
N GLU A 350 22.97 23.72 -24.64
CA GLU A 350 23.67 22.71 -23.85
C GLU A 350 25.05 23.22 -23.36
N ALA A 351 25.71 24.08 -24.13
CA ALA A 351 26.94 24.76 -23.70
C ALA A 351 26.69 25.79 -22.59
N VAL A 352 25.61 26.57 -22.69
CA VAL A 352 25.19 27.52 -21.64
C VAL A 352 24.86 26.77 -20.36
N LYS A 353 24.13 25.65 -20.45
CA LYS A 353 23.86 24.72 -19.33
C LYS A 353 25.15 24.19 -18.68
N ARG A 354 26.12 23.72 -19.47
CA ARG A 354 27.46 23.33 -18.95
C ARG A 354 28.17 24.53 -18.29
N GLY A 355 28.01 25.72 -18.88
CA GLY A 355 28.54 26.99 -18.40
C GLY A 355 28.15 27.28 -16.95
N PHE A 356 26.89 27.08 -16.54
CA PHE A 356 26.47 27.22 -15.13
C PHE A 356 27.29 26.35 -14.16
N THR A 357 27.61 25.11 -14.55
CA THR A 357 28.42 24.20 -13.71
C THR A 357 29.90 24.63 -13.65
N LEU A 358 30.43 25.20 -14.74
CA LEU A 358 31.81 25.71 -14.78
C LEU A 358 31.94 27.05 -14.04
N ALA A 359 30.92 27.92 -14.12
CA ALA A 359 30.91 29.27 -13.55
C ALA A 359 30.95 29.26 -12.02
N GLU A 360 30.40 28.24 -11.37
CA GLU A 360 30.44 28.05 -9.91
C GLU A 360 31.87 28.08 -9.32
N LYS A 361 32.89 27.79 -10.15
CA LYS A 361 34.31 27.75 -9.73
C LYS A 361 35.16 28.90 -10.26
N LEU A 362 34.56 29.89 -10.93
CA LEU A 362 35.26 31.09 -11.40
C LEU A 362 35.35 32.17 -10.32
N PRO A 363 36.25 33.16 -10.46
CA PRO A 363 36.18 34.40 -9.70
C PRO A 363 34.82 35.06 -9.89
N GLN A 364 34.22 35.53 -8.80
CA GLN A 364 32.84 36.03 -8.76
C GLN A 364 32.56 37.06 -9.85
N ALA A 365 33.40 38.10 -9.99
CA ALA A 365 33.25 39.13 -11.02
C ALA A 365 33.21 38.59 -12.48
N SER A 366 34.04 37.59 -12.81
CA SER A 366 34.06 36.99 -14.15
C SER A 366 32.85 36.10 -14.40
N ALA A 367 32.36 35.42 -13.36
CA ALA A 367 31.08 34.72 -13.45
C ALA A 367 29.93 35.74 -13.59
N ASP A 368 29.99 36.88 -12.89
CA ASP A 368 28.98 37.95 -12.84
C ASP A 368 28.73 38.53 -14.23
N GLU A 369 29.79 39.00 -14.89
CA GLU A 369 29.78 39.43 -16.29
C GLU A 369 29.22 38.35 -17.23
N TRP A 370 29.65 37.08 -17.07
CA TRP A 370 29.22 36.00 -17.95
C TRP A 370 27.70 35.74 -17.90
N MET A 371 27.06 35.73 -16.72
CA MET A 371 25.61 35.53 -16.71
C MET A 371 24.82 36.79 -17.02
N GLU A 372 25.32 38.00 -16.76
CA GLU A 372 24.65 39.20 -17.29
C GLU A 372 24.58 39.11 -18.82
N LYS A 373 25.67 38.71 -19.48
CA LYS A 373 25.68 38.36 -20.91
C LYS A 373 24.67 37.27 -21.26
N GLN A 374 24.62 36.13 -20.54
CA GLN A 374 23.69 35.04 -20.86
C GLN A 374 22.21 35.36 -20.61
N PHE A 375 21.87 36.27 -19.70
CA PHE A 375 20.48 36.63 -19.39
C PHE A 375 20.05 37.99 -20.00
N SER A 376 20.97 38.72 -20.64
CA SER A 376 20.68 39.93 -21.41
C SER A 376 19.78 39.68 -22.63
N LYS A 377 19.29 40.76 -23.26
CA LYS A 377 18.48 40.69 -24.49
C LYS A 377 19.28 40.10 -25.65
N GLY A 378 18.98 38.84 -26.01
CA GLY A 378 19.71 38.05 -27.00
C GLY A 378 20.56 36.92 -26.40
N GLY A 379 20.67 36.86 -25.06
CA GLY A 379 21.28 35.75 -24.34
C GLY A 379 20.39 34.51 -24.24
N HIS A 380 21.01 33.37 -23.91
CA HIS A 380 20.37 32.05 -23.93
C HIS A 380 19.78 31.60 -22.57
N GLY A 381 20.06 32.30 -21.47
CA GLY A 381 19.70 31.89 -20.10
C GLY A 381 18.20 31.74 -19.87
N LEU A 382 17.40 32.72 -20.33
CA LEU A 382 15.93 32.63 -20.27
C LEU A 382 15.39 31.44 -21.10
N LYS A 383 16.03 31.16 -22.24
CA LYS A 383 15.66 30.02 -23.09
C LYS A 383 16.03 28.69 -22.45
N LEU A 384 17.09 28.63 -21.66
CA LEU A 384 17.43 27.45 -20.86
C LEU A 384 16.42 27.20 -19.74
N ILE A 385 15.96 28.24 -19.02
CA ILE A 385 14.88 28.08 -18.02
C ILE A 385 13.63 27.50 -18.69
N GLN A 386 13.23 28.03 -19.86
CA GLN A 386 12.10 27.48 -20.63
C GLN A 386 12.32 26.00 -21.02
N LEU A 387 13.52 25.64 -21.47
CA LEU A 387 13.84 24.27 -21.88
C LEU A 387 13.78 23.29 -20.70
N VAL A 388 14.46 23.61 -19.59
CA VAL A 388 14.47 22.76 -18.39
C VAL A 388 13.06 22.63 -17.79
N GLN A 389 12.30 23.72 -17.73
CA GLN A 389 10.90 23.68 -17.31
C GLN A 389 10.03 22.79 -18.23
N SER A 390 10.22 22.89 -19.55
CA SER A 390 9.53 22.04 -20.52
C SER A 390 9.92 20.58 -20.36
N ASP A 391 11.17 20.27 -20.04
CA ASP A 391 11.65 18.92 -19.80
C ASP A 391 11.14 18.34 -18.49
N ILE A 392 11.01 19.12 -17.42
CA ILE A 392 10.36 18.66 -16.19
C ILE A 392 8.88 18.34 -16.45
N GLN A 393 8.13 19.24 -17.10
CA GLN A 393 6.72 19.02 -17.39
C GLN A 393 6.48 17.83 -18.35
N ARG A 394 7.35 17.63 -19.35
CA ARG A 394 7.27 16.46 -20.23
C ARG A 394 7.63 15.16 -19.51
N ASN A 395 8.60 15.19 -18.59
CA ASN A 395 9.13 13.98 -17.95
C ASN A 395 8.50 13.63 -16.59
N VAL A 396 7.68 14.47 -15.95
CA VAL A 396 7.04 14.16 -14.63
C VAL A 396 6.22 12.86 -14.64
N ARG A 397 5.66 12.48 -15.81
CA ARG A 397 4.95 11.21 -16.04
C ARG A 397 5.83 10.10 -16.63
N GLY A 398 7.14 10.33 -16.66
CA GLY A 398 8.15 9.45 -17.24
C GLY A 398 8.73 8.48 -16.21
N ILE A 399 9.12 7.30 -16.70
CA ILE A 399 9.75 6.24 -15.88
C ILE A 399 11.23 6.49 -15.56
N ASN A 400 11.88 7.43 -16.26
CA ASN A 400 13.30 7.75 -16.09
C ASN A 400 13.52 8.70 -14.91
N ILE A 401 13.64 8.12 -13.71
CA ILE A 401 13.86 8.85 -12.46
C ILE A 401 15.20 9.62 -12.48
N THR A 402 16.27 9.04 -13.04
CA THR A 402 17.59 9.70 -13.11
C THR A 402 17.53 11.02 -13.87
N LEU A 403 16.93 11.03 -15.07
CA LEU A 403 16.76 12.24 -15.87
C LEU A 403 15.91 13.30 -15.17
N ARG A 404 14.86 12.89 -14.45
CA ARG A 404 13.99 13.83 -13.70
C ARG A 404 14.73 14.48 -12.52
N ASN A 405 15.53 13.69 -11.79
CA ASN A 405 16.42 14.20 -10.74
C ASN A 405 17.44 15.19 -11.31
N GLU A 406 18.07 14.85 -12.44
CA GLU A 406 19.01 15.74 -13.14
C GLU A 406 18.33 17.04 -13.58
N ASN A 407 17.10 16.98 -14.10
CA ASN A 407 16.34 18.16 -14.51
C ASN A 407 16.02 19.10 -13.34
N LEU A 408 15.59 18.56 -12.18
CA LEU A 408 15.39 19.38 -10.97
C LEU A 408 16.70 19.99 -10.46
N LYS A 409 17.81 19.23 -10.51
CA LYS A 409 19.13 19.76 -10.13
C LYS A 409 19.59 20.89 -11.04
N ASN A 410 19.46 20.71 -12.35
CA ASN A 410 19.78 21.75 -13.33
C ASN A 410 18.93 23.01 -13.08
N LEU A 411 17.63 22.84 -12.79
CA LEU A 411 16.73 23.95 -12.44
C LEU A 411 17.23 24.70 -11.20
N LYS A 412 17.52 23.99 -10.09
CA LYS A 412 18.01 24.59 -8.84
C LYS A 412 19.32 25.35 -9.06
N GLN A 413 20.28 24.77 -9.79
CA GLN A 413 21.56 25.43 -10.10
C GLN A 413 21.38 26.72 -10.92
N ILE A 414 20.47 26.73 -11.90
CA ILE A 414 20.17 27.94 -12.70
C ILE A 414 19.52 29.01 -11.81
N VAL A 415 18.59 28.60 -10.94
CA VAL A 415 17.91 29.51 -10.01
C VAL A 415 18.88 30.09 -8.99
N ASP A 416 19.72 29.29 -8.36
CA ASP A 416 20.67 29.74 -7.33
C ASP A 416 21.66 30.75 -7.90
N ALA A 417 22.21 30.47 -9.08
CA ALA A 417 23.10 31.39 -9.78
C ALA A 417 22.39 32.70 -10.19
N LEU A 418 21.08 32.68 -10.43
CA LEU A 418 20.27 33.88 -10.70
C LEU A 418 19.95 34.65 -9.41
N MET A 419 19.60 33.94 -8.32
CA MET A 419 19.21 34.49 -7.02
C MET A 419 20.35 35.23 -6.32
N VAL A 420 21.59 34.76 -6.46
CA VAL A 420 22.80 35.46 -5.96
C VAL A 420 22.96 36.87 -6.58
N ARG A 421 22.32 37.13 -7.73
CA ARG A 421 22.53 38.34 -8.55
C ARG A 421 21.30 39.20 -8.77
N THR A 422 20.14 38.75 -8.30
CA THR A 422 18.89 39.51 -8.43
C THR A 422 19.04 40.93 -7.88
N GLY A 423 19.73 41.09 -6.74
CA GLY A 423 20.06 42.39 -6.14
C GLY A 423 18.87 43.34 -6.13
N ASP A 424 19.10 44.60 -6.50
CA ASP A 424 18.04 45.61 -6.65
C ASP A 424 17.22 45.45 -7.95
N LYS A 425 17.64 44.59 -8.88
CA LYS A 425 16.95 44.33 -10.17
C LYS A 425 15.95 43.17 -10.05
N LEU A 426 15.27 43.01 -8.91
CA LEU A 426 14.46 41.83 -8.61
C LEU A 426 13.24 41.67 -9.53
N ASP A 427 12.62 42.78 -9.95
CA ASP A 427 11.38 42.78 -10.74
C ASP A 427 11.52 42.15 -12.12
N GLN A 428 12.63 42.39 -12.84
CA GLN A 428 12.85 41.83 -14.17
C GLN A 428 13.00 40.29 -14.14
N TRP A 429 13.44 39.74 -13.00
CA TRP A 429 13.65 38.30 -12.79
C TRP A 429 12.45 37.58 -12.17
N ARG A 430 11.46 38.33 -11.65
CA ARG A 430 10.32 37.78 -10.93
C ARG A 430 9.52 36.76 -11.73
N LEU A 431 9.22 37.06 -13.00
CA LEU A 431 8.48 36.14 -13.87
C LEU A 431 9.30 34.87 -14.21
N PRO A 432 10.57 34.95 -14.69
CA PRO A 432 11.44 33.79 -14.84
C PRO A 432 11.56 32.91 -13.59
N LEU A 433 11.75 33.50 -12.41
CA LEU A 433 11.84 32.78 -11.13
C LEU A 433 10.50 32.14 -10.72
N THR A 434 9.37 32.73 -11.11
CA THR A 434 8.03 32.13 -10.94
C THR A 434 7.81 30.94 -11.86
N ILE A 435 8.25 31.01 -13.13
CA ILE A 435 8.19 29.91 -14.09
C ILE A 435 9.06 28.73 -13.62
N ALA A 436 10.24 29.02 -13.06
CA ALA A 436 11.07 28.02 -12.42
C ALA A 436 10.37 27.39 -11.18
N GLY A 437 9.69 28.20 -10.36
CA GLY A 437 8.98 27.73 -9.18
C GLY A 437 7.85 26.75 -9.53
N GLU A 438 7.08 27.05 -10.59
CA GLU A 438 6.07 26.13 -11.15
C GLU A 438 6.68 24.81 -11.66
N ALA A 439 7.89 24.84 -12.21
CA ALA A 439 8.56 23.63 -12.69
C ALA A 439 8.91 22.67 -11.54
N TRP A 440 9.45 23.18 -10.43
CA TRP A 440 9.68 22.37 -9.23
C TRP A 440 8.37 21.90 -8.60
N LEU A 441 7.36 22.79 -8.50
CA LEU A 441 6.04 22.50 -7.94
C LEU A 441 5.38 21.27 -8.55
N VAL A 442 5.48 21.10 -9.87
CA VAL A 442 4.92 19.95 -10.60
C VAL A 442 5.49 18.61 -10.11
N GLU A 443 6.78 18.53 -9.78
CA GLU A 443 7.38 17.32 -9.22
C GLU A 443 7.11 17.16 -7.72
N ALA A 444 7.03 18.27 -6.98
CA ALA A 444 6.68 18.27 -5.56
C ALA A 444 5.25 17.77 -5.34
N GLU A 445 4.25 18.32 -6.03
CA GLU A 445 2.85 17.90 -5.94
C GLU A 445 2.65 16.44 -6.38
N ASN A 446 3.30 16.02 -7.47
CA ASN A 446 3.34 14.62 -7.91
C ASN A 446 3.89 13.69 -6.80
N THR A 447 4.93 14.14 -6.09
CA THR A 447 5.51 13.40 -4.97
C THR A 447 4.57 13.38 -3.76
N VAL A 448 3.94 14.51 -3.38
CA VAL A 448 2.94 14.57 -2.30
C VAL A 448 1.73 13.67 -2.60
N GLN A 449 1.23 13.66 -3.84
CA GLN A 449 0.06 12.89 -4.21
C GLN A 449 0.36 11.38 -4.30
N TYR A 450 1.47 10.98 -4.92
CA TYR A 450 1.73 9.58 -5.29
C TYR A 450 2.78 8.86 -4.43
N HIS A 451 3.64 9.56 -3.67
CA HIS A 451 4.62 8.89 -2.81
C HIS A 451 3.94 8.11 -1.68
N ARG A 452 4.29 6.83 -1.56
CA ARG A 452 3.95 5.93 -0.47
C ARG A 452 5.26 5.39 0.11
N ALA A 453 5.63 5.90 1.28
CA ALA A 453 6.83 5.42 1.96
C ALA A 453 6.67 3.93 2.28
N PRO A 454 7.69 3.08 2.03
CA PRO A 454 7.66 1.71 2.54
C PRO A 454 7.59 1.73 4.07
N THR A 455 6.60 1.05 4.62
CA THR A 455 6.54 0.76 6.07
C THR A 455 7.68 -0.20 6.40
N SER A 456 8.76 0.33 7.00
CA SER A 456 9.97 -0.44 7.32
C SER A 456 9.82 -1.39 8.52
N LYS A 457 8.67 -1.35 9.20
CA LYS A 457 8.33 -2.24 10.30
C LYS A 457 7.38 -3.31 9.76
N ARG A 458 7.54 -4.56 10.19
CA ARG A 458 6.61 -5.67 9.95
C ARG A 458 5.27 -5.35 10.61
N SER A 459 4.45 -4.55 9.94
CA SER A 459 3.11 -4.26 10.39
C SER A 459 2.30 -5.54 10.20
N ASN A 460 2.01 -6.28 11.27
CA ASN A 460 1.16 -7.48 11.27
C ASN A 460 -0.31 -7.10 11.06
N ILE A 461 -0.58 -6.29 10.04
CA ILE A 461 -1.91 -5.91 9.59
C ILE A 461 -2.43 -7.09 8.79
N TYR A 462 -3.10 -8.01 9.49
CA TYR A 462 -3.85 -9.10 8.88
C TYR A 462 -5.07 -8.53 8.11
N THR A 463 -4.84 -7.91 6.95
CA THR A 463 -5.84 -7.96 5.88
C THR A 463 -5.98 -9.44 5.45
N PRO A 464 -6.96 -9.81 4.61
CA PRO A 464 -7.03 -11.16 4.04
C PRO A 464 -5.82 -11.56 3.16
N TYR A 465 -4.77 -10.74 3.13
CA TYR A 465 -3.53 -10.91 2.38
C TYR A 465 -2.33 -10.59 3.30
N ASP A 466 -1.19 -11.22 3.02
CA ASP A 466 0.08 -10.97 3.71
C ASP A 466 0.46 -9.46 3.66
N PRO A 467 0.84 -8.82 4.80
CA PRO A 467 1.32 -7.45 4.82
C PRO A 467 2.47 -7.16 3.84
N ILE A 468 3.35 -8.13 3.61
CA ILE A 468 4.45 -8.04 2.64
C ILE A 468 3.87 -7.97 1.22
N LEU A 469 2.86 -8.79 0.90
CA LEU A 469 2.16 -8.72 -0.39
C LEU A 469 1.37 -7.41 -0.54
N GLU A 470 0.79 -6.86 0.52
CA GLU A 470 0.10 -5.56 0.47
C GLU A 470 1.09 -4.40 0.27
N GLN A 471 2.25 -4.43 0.94
CA GLN A 471 3.33 -3.47 0.73
C GLN A 471 3.93 -3.59 -0.68
N GLN A 472 4.18 -4.82 -1.15
CA GLN A 472 4.59 -5.08 -2.54
C GLN A 472 3.53 -4.61 -3.52
N ARG A 473 2.22 -4.79 -3.24
CA ARG A 473 1.12 -4.29 -4.08
C ARG A 473 1.11 -2.76 -4.15
N LYS A 474 1.27 -2.06 -3.02
CA LYS A 474 1.35 -0.58 -2.97
C LYS A 474 2.57 -0.06 -3.72
N LEU A 475 3.74 -0.67 -3.53
CA LEU A 475 4.97 -0.30 -4.25
C LEU A 475 4.89 -0.67 -5.73
N ALA A 476 4.27 -1.79 -6.10
CA ALA A 476 4.04 -2.19 -7.48
C ALA A 476 3.07 -1.23 -8.17
N GLN A 477 1.98 -0.81 -7.50
CA GLN A 477 1.07 0.23 -8.00
C GLN A 477 1.79 1.57 -8.19
N GLN A 478 2.61 2.01 -7.23
CA GLN A 478 3.42 3.22 -7.38
C GLN A 478 4.41 3.11 -8.56
N ASN A 479 5.08 1.96 -8.72
CA ASN A 479 6.07 1.70 -9.77
C ASN A 479 5.45 1.42 -11.16
N SER A 480 4.20 0.96 -11.23
CA SER A 480 3.46 0.75 -12.49
C SER A 480 2.61 1.97 -12.90
N SER A 481 2.40 2.93 -11.99
CA SER A 481 1.70 4.16 -12.31
C SER A 481 2.45 5.01 -13.34
N ARG A 482 1.70 5.71 -14.19
CA ARG A 482 2.23 6.76 -15.06
C ARG A 482 2.71 8.00 -14.28
N ASN A 483 2.35 8.12 -13.00
CA ASN A 483 2.71 9.25 -12.15
C ASN A 483 3.68 8.77 -11.05
N ARG A 484 4.76 8.11 -11.48
CA ARG A 484 5.78 7.60 -10.54
C ARG A 484 6.41 8.79 -9.81
N PRO A 485 6.34 8.86 -8.47
CA PRO A 485 6.88 9.98 -7.71
C PRO A 485 8.40 9.90 -7.61
N LEU A 486 9.06 11.03 -7.35
CA LEU A 486 10.44 11.05 -6.91
C LEU A 486 10.55 10.65 -5.42
N THR A 487 11.77 10.57 -4.90
CA THR A 487 12.00 10.47 -3.45
C THR A 487 11.83 11.85 -2.81
N PRO A 488 11.13 11.98 -1.67
CA PRO A 488 10.90 13.28 -1.03
C PRO A 488 12.19 14.04 -0.76
N ALA A 489 13.23 13.38 -0.25
CA ALA A 489 14.57 13.95 -0.07
C ALA A 489 15.15 14.65 -1.32
N VAL A 490 14.97 14.10 -2.54
CA VAL A 490 15.48 14.73 -3.78
C VAL A 490 14.67 15.96 -4.16
N VAL A 491 13.35 15.94 -3.92
CA VAL A 491 12.49 17.11 -4.13
C VAL A 491 12.86 18.23 -3.15
N LEU A 492 13.18 17.88 -1.89
CA LEU A 492 13.59 18.81 -0.83
C LEU A 492 14.99 19.40 -1.06
N GLU A 493 15.96 18.59 -1.50
CA GLU A 493 17.31 19.05 -1.88
C GLU A 493 17.27 20.16 -2.95
N ASN A 494 16.25 20.14 -3.81
CA ASN A 494 16.07 21.08 -4.92
C ASN A 494 14.88 22.04 -4.69
N ALA A 495 14.40 22.17 -3.45
CA ALA A 495 13.26 23.01 -3.11
C ALA A 495 13.60 24.52 -3.10
N PRO A 496 12.59 25.39 -3.27
CA PRO A 496 12.71 26.81 -2.98
C PRO A 496 13.13 27.08 -1.53
N ASP A 497 14.18 27.89 -1.38
CA ASP A 497 14.58 28.46 -0.11
C ASP A 497 13.75 29.73 0.19
N GLU A 498 13.95 30.32 1.37
CA GLU A 498 13.20 31.50 1.80
C GLU A 498 13.38 32.70 0.86
N ALA A 499 14.59 32.88 0.30
CA ALA A 499 14.88 33.95 -0.64
C ALA A 499 14.10 33.77 -1.95
N TRP A 500 14.11 32.57 -2.54
CA TRP A 500 13.37 32.28 -3.77
C TRP A 500 11.85 32.33 -3.54
N LEU A 501 11.36 31.78 -2.42
CA LEU A 501 9.95 31.89 -2.00
C LEU A 501 9.50 33.36 -1.88
N ALA A 502 10.34 34.24 -1.33
CA ALA A 502 10.03 35.66 -1.23
C ALA A 502 9.81 36.33 -2.60
N VAL A 503 10.50 35.92 -3.67
CA VAL A 503 10.30 36.47 -5.01
C VAL A 503 8.94 36.09 -5.62
N LEU A 504 8.43 34.89 -5.30
CA LEU A 504 7.19 34.38 -5.89
C LEU A 504 5.97 35.30 -5.60
N PRO A 505 5.01 35.40 -6.53
CA PRO A 505 3.68 35.94 -6.25
C PRO A 505 3.04 35.17 -5.08
N GLU A 506 2.27 35.85 -4.24
CA GLU A 506 1.75 35.32 -2.97
C GLU A 506 1.00 33.99 -3.12
N SER A 507 0.10 33.89 -4.10
CA SER A 507 -0.64 32.65 -4.41
C SER A 507 0.24 31.49 -4.88
N ARG A 508 1.45 31.78 -5.39
CA ARG A 508 2.45 30.77 -5.75
C ARG A 508 3.39 30.44 -4.61
N ARG A 509 3.72 31.43 -3.77
CA ARG A 509 4.48 31.25 -2.53
C ARG A 509 3.75 30.31 -1.58
N ALA A 510 2.46 30.55 -1.31
CA ALA A 510 1.64 29.69 -0.46
C ALA A 510 1.58 28.24 -0.98
N ARG A 511 1.30 28.06 -2.28
CA ARG A 511 1.27 26.75 -2.94
C ARG A 511 2.62 26.03 -2.89
N ALA A 512 3.72 26.73 -3.14
CA ALA A 512 5.08 26.19 -3.05
C ALA A 512 5.41 25.74 -1.63
N GLN A 513 5.13 26.57 -0.63
CA GLN A 513 5.37 26.25 0.77
C GLN A 513 4.51 25.09 1.27
N ALA A 514 3.23 25.01 0.85
CA ALA A 514 2.38 23.85 1.11
C ALA A 514 2.92 22.55 0.47
N ALA A 515 3.54 22.64 -0.71
CA ALA A 515 4.21 21.50 -1.34
C ALA A 515 5.51 21.11 -0.61
N VAL A 516 6.26 22.06 -0.05
CA VAL A 516 7.39 21.81 0.87
C VAL A 516 6.90 21.05 2.11
N VAL A 517 5.90 21.59 2.83
CA VAL A 517 5.28 20.92 4.00
C VAL A 517 4.83 19.50 3.65
N GLY A 518 4.06 19.36 2.57
CA GLY A 518 3.57 18.05 2.12
C GLY A 518 4.70 17.06 1.85
N THR A 519 5.83 17.53 1.30
CA THR A 519 6.99 16.69 0.99
C THR A 519 7.79 16.33 2.25
N LEU A 520 7.99 17.27 3.19
CA LEU A 520 8.58 17.02 4.51
C LEU A 520 7.78 15.95 5.28
N LEU A 521 6.44 16.01 5.23
CA LEU A 521 5.56 15.00 5.83
C LEU A 521 5.68 13.62 5.16
N LYS A 522 6.00 13.53 3.85
CA LYS A 522 6.33 12.24 3.20
C LYS A 522 7.68 11.69 3.63
N ASP A 523 8.67 12.57 3.81
CA ASP A 523 10.01 12.23 4.30
C ASP A 523 10.04 11.94 5.81
N LYS A 524 8.92 12.19 6.51
CA LYS A 524 8.72 12.03 7.98
C LYS A 524 9.51 13.04 8.83
N LYS A 525 9.89 14.17 8.24
CA LYS A 525 10.53 15.32 8.90
C LYS A 525 9.47 16.18 9.60
N ILE A 526 8.86 15.66 10.66
CA ILE A 526 7.67 16.27 11.29
C ILE A 526 7.96 17.66 11.86
N LEU A 527 9.08 17.87 12.57
CA LEU A 527 9.37 19.18 13.18
C LEU A 527 9.68 20.25 12.11
N GLU A 528 10.47 19.92 11.10
CA GLU A 528 10.69 20.80 9.94
C GLU A 528 9.37 21.13 9.22
N ALA A 529 8.46 20.16 9.10
CA ALA A 529 7.13 20.40 8.53
C ALA A 529 6.25 21.31 9.40
N LEU A 530 6.41 21.28 10.72
CA LEU A 530 5.72 22.21 11.63
C LEU A 530 6.25 23.63 11.45
N ASP A 531 7.56 23.80 11.37
CA ASP A 531 8.20 25.12 11.16
C ASP A 531 7.71 25.76 9.85
N GLU A 532 7.54 24.98 8.78
CA GLU A 532 6.96 25.46 7.51
C GLU A 532 5.43 25.66 7.56
N ILE A 533 4.69 24.93 8.42
CA ILE A 533 3.26 25.19 8.67
C ILE A 533 3.07 26.53 9.39
N GLU A 534 3.93 26.89 10.35
CA GLU A 534 3.85 28.19 11.05
C GLU A 534 4.09 29.37 10.10
N ARG A 535 4.93 29.19 9.08
CA ARG A 535 5.13 30.17 8.01
C ARG A 535 3.94 30.21 7.06
N LEU A 536 3.48 29.04 6.59
CA LEU A 536 2.31 28.93 5.71
C LEU A 536 1.05 29.52 6.34
N ALA A 537 0.86 29.36 7.66
CA ALA A 537 -0.28 29.92 8.39
C ALA A 537 -0.40 31.45 8.31
N LYS A 538 0.68 32.16 7.95
CA LYS A 538 0.67 33.61 7.70
C LYS A 538 0.25 34.00 6.27
N LEU A 539 0.21 33.04 5.34
CA LEU A 539 -0.11 33.22 3.92
C LEU A 539 -1.43 32.55 3.53
N ASP A 540 -1.64 31.30 3.95
CA ASP A 540 -2.86 30.52 3.74
C ASP A 540 -3.19 29.73 5.03
N PRO A 541 -3.96 30.32 5.95
CA PRO A 541 -4.34 29.66 7.19
C PRO A 541 -5.22 28.41 6.99
N ALA A 542 -6.01 28.36 5.90
CA ALA A 542 -6.90 27.24 5.62
C ALA A 542 -6.12 26.00 5.15
N GLN A 543 -5.14 26.20 4.27
CA GLN A 543 -4.24 25.14 3.84
C GLN A 543 -3.31 24.69 4.97
N ALA A 544 -2.80 25.63 5.79
CA ALA A 544 -2.02 25.31 6.99
C ALA A 544 -2.80 24.44 7.99
N GLY A 545 -4.08 24.77 8.28
CA GLY A 545 -4.94 23.95 9.13
C GLY A 545 -5.18 22.54 8.58
N THR A 546 -5.34 22.41 7.26
CA THR A 546 -5.46 21.10 6.59
C THR A 546 -4.18 20.27 6.71
N LEU A 547 -3.01 20.89 6.56
CA LEU A 547 -1.71 20.23 6.70
C LEU A 547 -1.38 19.88 8.16
N SER A 548 -1.86 20.66 9.13
CA SER A 548 -1.72 20.37 10.57
C SER A 548 -2.37 19.04 10.96
N ASN A 549 -3.56 18.75 10.42
CA ASN A 549 -4.22 17.44 10.58
C ASN A 549 -3.41 16.29 9.96
N THR A 550 -2.77 16.56 8.81
CA THR A 550 -1.87 15.59 8.15
C THR A 550 -0.59 15.38 8.95
N LEU A 551 -0.04 16.44 9.57
CA LEU A 551 1.12 16.40 10.44
C LEU A 551 0.86 15.55 11.68
N LEU A 552 -0.24 15.78 12.40
CA LEU A 552 -0.62 14.95 13.56
C LEU A 552 -0.77 13.47 13.18
N SER A 553 -1.40 13.19 12.03
CA SER A 553 -1.54 11.82 11.51
C SER A 553 -0.18 11.17 11.17
N GLY A 554 0.74 11.92 10.57
CA GLY A 554 2.09 11.47 10.23
C GLY A 554 2.96 11.26 11.47
N TRP A 555 2.88 12.18 12.43
CA TRP A 555 3.53 12.09 13.74
C TRP A 555 3.04 10.86 14.50
N ALA A 556 1.73 10.66 14.60
CA ALA A 556 1.14 9.49 15.25
C ALA A 556 1.70 8.19 14.68
N ALA A 557 1.79 8.07 13.36
CA ALA A 557 2.34 6.89 12.69
C ALA A 557 3.85 6.69 12.91
N ALA A 558 4.65 7.77 13.00
CA ALA A 558 6.08 7.71 13.25
C ALA A 558 6.41 7.37 14.72
N SER A 559 5.71 8.02 15.65
CA SER A 559 5.92 7.92 17.09
C SER A 559 5.36 6.63 17.70
N ASN A 560 4.37 6.00 17.05
CA ASN A 560 3.69 4.78 17.50
C ASN A 560 4.68 3.68 17.95
N PRO A 561 4.66 3.31 19.24
CA PRO A 561 5.57 2.29 19.77
C PRO A 561 5.20 0.88 19.28
N ASN A 562 3.93 0.64 18.96
CA ASN A 562 3.37 -0.64 18.52
C ASN A 562 3.59 -0.92 17.01
N GLY A 563 4.58 -0.25 16.40
CA GLY A 563 5.00 -0.49 15.02
C GLY A 563 4.02 -0.06 13.93
N GLY A 564 2.99 0.72 14.26
CA GLY A 564 1.95 1.18 13.32
C GLY A 564 0.85 0.14 13.05
N ALA A 565 0.88 -1.02 13.73
CA ALA A 565 -0.32 -1.83 13.86
C ALA A 565 -1.40 -1.02 14.62
N LYS A 566 -2.67 -1.16 14.24
CA LYS A 566 -3.80 -0.80 15.11
C LYS A 566 -4.18 -2.03 15.93
N PRO A 567 -4.69 -1.91 17.18
CA PRO A 567 -5.37 -3.02 17.81
C PRO A 567 -6.55 -3.38 16.90
N ARG A 568 -6.60 -4.63 16.42
CA ARG A 568 -7.84 -5.11 15.81
C ARG A 568 -8.77 -5.50 16.94
N MET A 569 -9.73 -4.61 17.21
CA MET A 569 -10.89 -4.93 18.03
C MET A 569 -11.57 -6.18 17.44
N PRO A 570 -12.11 -7.09 18.29
CA PRO A 570 -12.85 -8.23 17.79
C PRO A 570 -14.08 -7.75 17.02
N THR A 571 -14.16 -8.08 15.73
CA THR A 571 -15.46 -8.07 15.06
C THR A 571 -16.19 -9.34 15.52
N MET A 572 -17.45 -9.20 15.92
CA MET A 572 -18.28 -10.28 16.46
C MET A 572 -18.12 -11.60 15.67
N GLY A 573 -17.63 -12.65 16.33
CA GLY A 573 -17.34 -13.96 15.73
C GLY A 573 -15.88 -14.22 15.29
N MET A 574 -14.97 -13.25 15.39
CA MET A 574 -13.54 -13.44 15.08
C MET A 574 -12.68 -13.57 16.35
N PRO A 575 -11.67 -14.48 16.40
CA PRO A 575 -10.71 -14.55 17.49
C PRO A 575 -9.92 -13.24 17.66
N ILE A 576 -9.52 -12.93 18.90
CA ILE A 576 -8.66 -11.77 19.21
C ILE A 576 -7.29 -12.00 18.56
N TYR A 577 -7.04 -11.36 17.42
CA TYR A 577 -5.77 -11.52 16.70
C TYR A 577 -4.70 -10.57 17.25
N TYR A 578 -3.83 -11.13 18.08
CA TYR A 578 -2.69 -10.42 18.64
C TYR A 578 -1.55 -10.30 17.60
N SER A 579 -1.07 -9.08 17.35
CA SER A 579 0.07 -8.84 16.47
C SER A 579 1.34 -9.48 17.02
N SER A 580 2.11 -10.20 16.20
CA SER A 580 3.42 -10.74 16.62
C SER A 580 4.35 -9.62 17.13
N ARG A 581 5.18 -9.97 18.13
CA ARG A 581 6.09 -9.09 18.88
C ARG A 581 6.60 -7.87 18.08
N PRO A 582 6.43 -6.63 18.59
CA PRO A 582 7.05 -5.46 18.00
C PRO A 582 8.57 -5.64 17.89
N SER A 583 9.12 -5.51 16.69
CA SER A 583 10.57 -5.58 16.48
C SER A 583 11.24 -4.27 16.91
N GLY A 584 11.63 -4.18 18.19
CA GLY A 584 12.34 -3.04 18.76
C GLY A 584 12.56 -3.18 20.26
N THR A 585 13.31 -2.24 20.85
CA THR A 585 13.45 -2.10 22.30
C THR A 585 12.06 -2.02 22.96
N PRO A 586 11.80 -2.74 24.07
CA PRO A 586 10.56 -2.59 24.84
C PRO A 586 10.24 -1.12 25.12
N LEU A 587 8.96 -0.76 25.14
CA LEU A 587 8.59 0.63 25.39
C LEU A 587 8.90 0.98 26.85
N THR A 588 10.02 1.64 27.07
CA THR A 588 10.28 2.28 28.37
C THR A 588 9.30 3.42 28.57
N ARG A 589 8.77 3.58 29.78
CA ARG A 589 7.88 4.70 30.16
C ARG A 589 8.52 6.06 29.84
N ALA A 590 9.85 6.14 29.83
CA ALA A 590 10.62 7.30 29.39
C ALA A 590 10.34 7.72 27.92
N ARG A 591 10.23 6.77 26.99
CA ARG A 591 9.91 7.06 25.58
C ARG A 591 8.45 7.52 25.42
N GLN A 592 7.50 6.93 26.15
CA GLN A 592 6.12 7.43 26.19
C GLN A 592 6.08 8.87 26.70
N LYS A 593 6.72 9.17 27.84
CA LYS A 593 6.80 10.53 28.39
C LYS A 593 7.44 11.53 27.41
N ARG A 594 8.46 11.12 26.64
CA ARG A 594 9.06 11.95 25.59
C ARG A 594 8.08 12.20 24.43
N ASN A 595 7.41 11.16 23.93
CA ASN A 595 6.40 11.29 22.88
C ASN A 595 5.26 12.22 23.30
N LEU A 596 4.76 12.10 24.54
CA LEU A 596 3.70 12.96 25.08
C LEU A 596 4.14 14.42 25.18
N ARG A 597 5.36 14.68 25.66
CA ARG A 597 5.93 16.03 25.70
C ARG A 597 6.04 16.66 24.31
N GLU A 598 6.52 15.90 23.33
CA GLU A 598 6.65 16.35 21.94
C GLU A 598 5.27 16.65 21.32
N LEU A 599 4.26 15.80 21.58
CA LEU A 599 2.88 16.05 21.13
C LEU A 599 2.28 17.30 21.78
N GLY A 600 2.47 17.49 23.09
CA GLY A 600 2.03 18.70 23.79
C GLY A 600 2.64 19.96 23.18
N GLN A 601 3.95 19.94 22.89
CA GLN A 601 4.64 21.05 22.22
C GLN A 601 4.12 21.30 20.80
N ILE A 602 3.82 20.25 20.01
CA ILE A 602 3.21 20.39 18.69
C ILE A 602 1.83 21.04 18.79
N LEU A 603 0.98 20.57 19.71
CA LEU A 603 -0.38 21.12 19.89
C LEU A 603 -0.35 22.57 20.41
N GLU A 604 0.56 22.89 21.34
CA GLU A 604 0.77 24.26 21.85
C GLU A 604 1.22 25.22 20.73
N ARG A 605 2.15 24.80 19.86
CA ARG A 605 2.58 25.58 18.69
C ARG A 605 1.43 25.81 17.72
N LEU A 606 0.68 24.74 17.37
CA LEU A 606 -0.47 24.84 16.47
C LEU A 606 -1.60 25.73 17.02
N ALA A 607 -1.83 25.73 18.34
CA ALA A 607 -2.85 26.55 18.99
C ALA A 607 -2.54 28.07 18.98
N LYS A 608 -1.28 28.46 18.74
CA LYS A 608 -0.86 29.87 18.62
C LYS A 608 -1.00 30.42 17.20
N LEU A 609 -1.34 29.59 16.22
CA LEU A 609 -1.46 29.99 14.82
C LEU A 609 -2.89 30.48 14.49
N PRO A 610 -3.05 31.37 13.49
CA PRO A 610 -4.37 31.86 13.05
C PRO A 610 -5.14 30.84 12.19
N ILE A 611 -5.06 29.56 12.54
CA ILE A 611 -5.67 28.42 11.81
C ILE A 611 -6.89 27.87 12.55
N ALA A 612 -7.76 27.16 11.84
CA ALA A 612 -8.76 26.33 12.50
C ALA A 612 -8.08 25.26 13.37
N PRO A 613 -8.53 25.01 14.61
CA PRO A 613 -7.98 23.96 15.47
C PRO A 613 -7.94 22.60 14.76
N PRO A 614 -6.90 21.76 14.99
CA PRO A 614 -6.88 20.42 14.45
C PRO A 614 -8.10 19.61 14.89
N LYS A 615 -8.59 18.72 14.02
CA LYS A 615 -9.79 17.93 14.30
C LYS A 615 -9.59 17.03 15.52
N ALA A 616 -10.65 16.87 16.31
CA ALA A 616 -10.74 15.93 17.42
C ALA A 616 -10.12 14.55 17.09
N GLU A 617 -10.46 14.05 15.90
CA GLU A 617 -9.94 12.83 15.28
C GLU A 617 -8.41 12.73 15.25
N ALA A 618 -7.75 13.79 14.76
CA ALA A 618 -6.31 13.83 14.57
C ALA A 618 -5.57 13.99 15.91
N ILE A 619 -6.15 14.78 16.83
CA ILE A 619 -5.63 14.98 18.19
C ILE A 619 -5.70 13.68 18.99
N VAL A 620 -6.88 13.03 19.04
CA VAL A 620 -7.05 11.76 19.75
C VAL A 620 -6.19 10.66 19.13
N ALA A 621 -6.15 10.54 17.79
CA ALA A 621 -5.28 9.55 17.13
C ALA A 621 -3.78 9.77 17.40
N ALA A 622 -3.34 11.02 17.54
CA ALA A 622 -1.97 11.34 17.96
C ALA A 622 -1.73 10.96 19.42
N PHE A 623 -2.63 11.33 20.34
CA PHE A 623 -2.54 10.96 21.76
C PHE A 623 -2.50 9.43 21.94
N GLU A 624 -3.38 8.69 21.24
CA GLU A 624 -3.36 7.24 21.18
C GLU A 624 -2.04 6.69 20.63
N GLY A 625 -1.48 7.32 19.59
CA GLY A 625 -0.21 6.99 18.97
C GLY A 625 1.01 7.21 19.88
N ALA A 626 0.89 8.04 20.92
CA ALA A 626 1.95 8.20 21.91
C ALA A 626 2.07 6.99 22.86
N HIS A 627 1.05 6.13 22.95
CA HIS A 627 0.89 5.09 23.96
C HIS A 627 1.14 3.66 23.45
N SER A 628 1.57 2.77 24.36
CA SER A 628 1.56 1.31 24.15
C SER A 628 0.15 0.74 24.27
N PHE A 629 -0.13 -0.37 23.59
CA PHE A 629 -1.37 -1.14 23.79
C PHE A 629 -1.45 -1.86 25.15
N ALA A 630 -0.36 -1.84 25.93
CA ALA A 630 -0.29 -2.40 27.28
C ALA A 630 -0.29 -1.32 28.39
N GLU A 631 -0.20 -0.03 28.04
CA GLU A 631 -0.19 1.09 29.00
C GLU A 631 -1.55 1.78 29.02
N VAL A 632 -2.18 1.81 30.20
CA VAL A 632 -3.41 2.55 30.47
C VAL A 632 -3.11 4.06 30.51
N TYR A 633 -4.08 4.88 30.11
CA TYR A 633 -3.93 6.35 30.17
C TYR A 633 -4.05 6.85 31.60
N LYS A 634 -3.35 7.94 31.90
CA LYS A 634 -3.46 8.63 33.16
C LYS A 634 -4.01 10.03 32.99
N LEU A 635 -4.76 10.52 33.97
CA LEU A 635 -5.27 11.89 33.99
C LEU A 635 -4.15 12.94 33.87
N GLU A 636 -2.98 12.69 34.48
CA GLU A 636 -1.78 13.54 34.36
C GLU A 636 -1.28 13.67 32.90
N ASP A 637 -1.25 12.55 32.15
CA ASP A 637 -0.79 12.53 30.76
C ASP A 637 -1.82 13.20 29.84
N ILE A 638 -3.12 13.00 30.08
CA ILE A 638 -4.22 13.63 29.33
C ILE A 638 -4.16 15.16 29.51
N ARG A 639 -4.10 15.64 30.76
CA ARG A 639 -4.00 17.08 31.09
C ARG A 639 -2.74 17.72 30.50
N THR A 640 -1.61 17.01 30.53
CA THR A 640 -0.33 17.52 29.99
C THR A 640 -0.37 17.77 28.48
N VAL A 641 -1.11 16.95 27.73
CA VAL A 641 -1.11 17.00 26.26
C VAL A 641 -2.32 17.72 25.67
N LEU A 642 -3.50 17.51 26.26
CA LEU A 642 -4.76 18.08 25.77
C LEU A 642 -5.16 19.35 26.52
N GLY A 643 -4.50 19.66 27.64
CA GLY A 643 -4.74 20.85 28.43
C GLY A 643 -5.87 20.72 29.45
N ASP A 644 -6.62 21.81 29.59
CA ASP A 644 -7.76 21.92 30.51
C ASP A 644 -8.94 21.07 30.03
N LEU A 645 -9.33 20.07 30.81
CA LEU A 645 -10.36 19.09 30.43
C LEU A 645 -11.73 19.75 30.24
N SER A 646 -12.00 20.84 30.96
CA SER A 646 -13.23 21.64 30.82
C SER A 646 -13.33 22.42 29.50
N LYS A 647 -12.23 22.53 28.75
CA LYS A 647 -12.13 23.25 27.47
C LYS A 647 -11.96 22.31 26.28
N LEU A 648 -12.00 21.00 26.50
CA LEU A 648 -11.95 20.02 25.43
C LEU A 648 -13.27 20.03 24.66
N PRO A 649 -13.22 20.08 23.31
CA PRO A 649 -14.42 19.87 22.51
C PRO A 649 -15.09 18.54 22.89
N VAL A 650 -16.40 18.59 23.13
CA VAL A 650 -17.24 17.44 23.50
C VAL A 650 -16.95 16.20 22.63
N GLU A 651 -16.77 16.40 21.32
CA GLU A 651 -16.44 15.32 20.38
C GLU A 651 -15.07 14.66 20.68
N SER A 652 -14.05 15.44 21.02
CA SER A 652 -12.72 14.93 21.42
C SER A 652 -12.83 14.10 22.70
N LEU A 653 -13.60 14.59 23.67
CA LEU A 653 -13.82 13.94 24.96
C LEU A 653 -14.56 12.61 24.80
N ALA A 654 -15.66 12.61 24.05
CA ALA A 654 -16.45 11.40 23.77
C ALA A 654 -15.63 10.34 23.00
N ARG A 655 -14.84 10.78 21.99
CA ARG A 655 -13.95 9.87 21.24
C ARG A 655 -12.85 9.28 22.10
N LEU A 656 -12.20 10.09 22.95
CA LEU A 656 -11.16 9.63 23.88
C LEU A 656 -11.74 8.64 24.90
N SER A 657 -12.87 8.96 25.51
CA SER A 657 -13.55 8.11 26.49
C SER A 657 -13.97 6.77 25.90
N ASN A 658 -14.64 6.76 24.73
CA ASN A 658 -15.01 5.50 24.08
C ASN A 658 -13.78 4.66 23.66
N SER A 659 -12.67 5.29 23.23
CA SER A 659 -11.41 4.60 22.95
C SER A 659 -10.80 3.96 24.21
N MET A 660 -10.84 4.66 25.35
CA MET A 660 -10.46 4.09 26.65
C MET A 660 -11.32 2.89 27.01
N ARG A 661 -12.66 3.02 26.97
CA ARG A 661 -13.60 1.94 27.30
C ARG A 661 -13.34 0.68 26.49
N GLN A 662 -13.19 0.84 25.17
CA GLN A 662 -12.87 -0.26 24.26
C GLN A 662 -11.55 -0.97 24.60
N ARG A 663 -10.51 -0.23 24.96
CA ARG A 663 -9.20 -0.79 25.35
C ARG A 663 -9.23 -1.44 26.74
N LEU A 664 -9.99 -0.88 27.68
CA LEU A 664 -10.24 -1.45 29.02
C LEU A 664 -10.97 -2.79 28.91
N ALA A 665 -12.01 -2.87 28.07
CA ALA A 665 -12.73 -4.10 27.77
C ALA A 665 -11.88 -5.15 27.02
N THR A 666 -10.77 -4.77 26.37
CA THR A 666 -9.98 -5.67 25.51
C THR A 666 -8.48 -5.72 25.83
N SER A 667 -7.67 -4.87 25.19
CA SER A 667 -6.22 -5.02 25.11
C SER A 667 -5.52 -4.81 26.45
N TRP A 668 -6.01 -3.91 27.29
CA TRP A 668 -5.33 -3.57 28.55
C TRP A 668 -5.49 -4.67 29.61
N ARG A 669 -6.64 -5.35 29.66
CA ARG A 669 -6.90 -6.47 30.58
C ARG A 669 -6.35 -7.82 30.11
N ALA A 670 -5.86 -7.94 28.87
CA ALA A 670 -5.37 -9.18 28.29
C ALA A 670 -3.91 -9.50 28.71
N PRO A 671 -3.63 -10.58 29.46
CA PRO A 671 -2.27 -10.94 29.87
C PRO A 671 -1.31 -11.15 28.68
N GLN A 672 -1.81 -11.63 27.55
CA GLN A 672 -1.03 -11.86 26.33
C GLN A 672 -0.48 -10.55 25.74
N ILE A 673 -1.24 -9.45 25.80
CA ILE A 673 -0.76 -8.11 25.37
C ILE A 673 0.34 -7.62 26.31
N GLN A 674 0.14 -7.77 27.62
CA GLN A 674 1.09 -7.36 28.65
C GLN A 674 2.43 -8.12 28.53
N GLN A 675 2.38 -9.42 28.19
CA GLN A 675 3.55 -10.24 27.88
C GLN A 675 4.21 -9.86 26.54
N GLN A 676 3.44 -9.60 25.48
CA GLN A 676 3.97 -9.19 24.17
C GLN A 676 4.67 -7.83 24.19
N ALA A 677 4.24 -6.94 25.07
CA ALA A 677 4.86 -5.63 25.32
C ALA A 677 6.02 -5.67 26.34
N ASP A 678 6.38 -6.84 26.87
CA ASP A 678 7.41 -7.06 27.91
C ASP A 678 7.24 -6.16 29.16
N THR A 679 6.00 -5.92 29.57
CA THR A 679 5.70 -5.09 30.75
C THR A 679 6.02 -5.80 32.07
N LYS A 680 6.12 -7.13 32.03
CA LYS A 680 6.35 -8.03 33.18
C LYS A 680 5.29 -7.91 34.29
N ARG A 681 4.13 -7.29 34.01
CA ARG A 681 2.99 -7.22 34.93
C ARG A 681 2.43 -8.61 35.21
N ARG A 682 2.24 -8.93 36.48
CA ARG A 682 1.49 -10.09 36.98
C ARG A 682 0.00 -9.76 37.05
N GLU A 683 -0.86 -10.77 37.15
CA GLU A 683 -2.32 -10.59 37.19
C GLU A 683 -2.83 -9.54 38.20
N PRO A 684 -2.33 -9.45 39.46
CA PRO A 684 -2.75 -8.39 40.38
C PRO A 684 -2.41 -6.98 39.91
N GLN A 685 -1.29 -6.82 39.19
CA GLN A 685 -0.86 -5.53 38.62
C GLN A 685 -1.70 -5.18 37.39
N ILE A 686 -2.07 -6.17 36.57
CA ILE A 686 -3.02 -5.98 35.46
C ILE A 686 -4.40 -5.57 36.00
N LYS A 687 -4.88 -6.22 37.08
CA LYS A 687 -6.14 -5.86 37.75
C LYS A 687 -6.11 -4.40 38.23
N ALA A 688 -5.06 -3.99 38.93
CA ALA A 688 -4.91 -2.62 39.41
C ALA A 688 -4.88 -1.57 38.29
N GLU A 689 -4.14 -1.84 37.20
CA GLU A 689 -4.05 -0.93 36.05
C GLU A 689 -5.39 -0.75 35.33
N VAL A 690 -6.16 -1.83 35.15
CA VAL A 690 -7.49 -1.76 34.50
C VAL A 690 -8.50 -1.02 35.39
N ILE A 691 -8.49 -1.23 36.71
CA ILE A 691 -9.31 -0.46 37.65
C ILE A 691 -8.95 1.03 37.58
N SER A 692 -7.66 1.37 37.68
CA SER A 692 -7.16 2.75 37.57
C SER A 692 -7.50 3.41 36.23
N GLY A 693 -7.64 2.61 35.17
CA GLY A 693 -8.10 3.06 33.86
C GLY A 693 -9.58 3.43 33.80
N TYR A 694 -10.45 2.64 34.42
CA TYR A 694 -11.87 3.00 34.56
C TYR A 694 -12.03 4.23 35.48
N GLU A 695 -11.30 4.30 36.60
CA GLU A 695 -11.26 5.48 37.47
C GLU A 695 -10.83 6.73 36.69
N THR A 696 -9.78 6.64 35.86
CA THR A 696 -9.34 7.73 34.99
C THR A 696 -10.40 8.09 33.95
N GLN A 697 -11.12 7.12 33.38
CA GLN A 697 -12.19 7.36 32.41
C GLN A 697 -13.39 8.06 33.06
N LEU A 698 -13.79 7.63 34.26
CA LEU A 698 -14.88 8.23 35.02
C LEU A 698 -14.52 9.66 35.45
N ALA A 699 -13.33 9.89 36.01
CA ALA A 699 -12.87 11.24 36.36
C ALA A 699 -12.84 12.20 35.14
N LEU A 700 -12.41 11.70 33.98
CA LEU A 700 -12.43 12.44 32.70
C LEU A 700 -13.87 12.81 32.26
N LEU A 701 -14.82 11.90 32.44
CA LEU A 701 -16.23 12.12 32.11
C LEU A 701 -16.91 13.04 33.13
N ASP A 702 -16.62 12.91 34.42
CA ASP A 702 -17.13 13.78 35.49
C ASP A 702 -16.70 15.24 35.29
N GLU A 703 -15.45 15.47 34.89
CA GLU A 703 -14.97 16.82 34.55
C GLU A 703 -15.64 17.36 33.28
N GLY A 704 -15.88 16.51 32.29
CA GLY A 704 -16.63 16.87 31.09
C GLY A 704 -18.08 17.24 31.37
N LEU A 705 -18.78 16.44 32.17
CA LEU A 705 -20.18 16.66 32.54
C LEU A 705 -20.35 17.88 33.46
N LYS A 706 -19.33 18.27 34.24
CA LYS A 706 -19.33 19.55 34.97
C LYS A 706 -19.29 20.77 34.03
N ALA A 707 -18.64 20.65 32.87
CA ALA A 707 -18.59 21.71 31.85
C ALA A 707 -19.78 21.64 30.86
N HIS A 708 -20.30 20.44 30.61
CA HIS A 708 -21.32 20.13 29.60
C HIS A 708 -22.37 19.14 30.16
N PRO A 709 -23.20 19.58 31.13
CA PRO A 709 -24.14 18.71 31.86
C PRO A 709 -25.32 18.23 31.01
N ASP A 710 -25.60 18.92 29.90
CA ASP A 710 -26.69 18.68 28.96
C ASP A 710 -26.36 17.62 27.89
N VAL A 711 -25.10 17.18 27.80
CA VAL A 711 -24.63 16.28 26.74
C VAL A 711 -24.86 14.82 27.10
N TRP A 712 -25.99 14.26 26.65
CA TRP A 712 -26.37 12.86 26.88
C TRP A 712 -25.31 11.84 26.42
N GLN A 713 -24.52 12.12 25.38
CA GLN A 713 -23.50 11.18 24.89
C GLN A 713 -22.38 10.99 25.92
N LEU A 714 -22.02 12.02 26.69
CA LEU A 714 -21.04 11.91 27.77
C LEU A 714 -21.62 11.12 28.94
N LYS A 715 -22.87 11.39 29.31
CA LYS A 715 -23.59 10.65 30.36
C LYS A 715 -23.73 9.17 30.00
N LEU A 716 -24.03 8.85 28.74
CA LEU A 716 -24.12 7.48 28.24
C LEU A 716 -22.78 6.74 28.31
N GLN A 717 -21.65 7.40 28.05
CA GLN A 717 -20.33 6.80 28.25
C GLN A 717 -20.00 6.62 29.74
N GLN A 718 -20.50 7.48 30.64
CA GLN A 718 -20.34 7.36 32.10
C GLN A 718 -21.14 6.15 32.63
N ALA A 719 -22.36 5.96 32.15
CA ALA A 719 -23.18 4.79 32.43
C ALA A 719 -22.49 3.49 31.99
N ALA A 720 -22.04 3.44 30.72
CA ALA A 720 -21.33 2.28 30.19
C ALA A 720 -20.00 2.00 30.91
N ALA A 721 -19.24 3.02 31.30
CA ALA A 721 -17.98 2.86 32.03
C ALA A 721 -18.19 2.35 33.48
N ASN A 722 -19.22 2.82 34.18
CA ASN A 722 -19.60 2.27 35.49
C ASN A 722 -20.03 0.80 35.38
N PHE A 723 -20.83 0.46 34.36
CA PHE A 723 -21.25 -0.93 34.13
C PHE A 723 -20.05 -1.84 33.83
N ASP A 724 -19.18 -1.43 32.91
CA ASP A 724 -17.99 -2.20 32.51
C ASP A 724 -16.99 -2.38 33.68
N LEU A 725 -16.92 -1.40 34.61
CA LEU A 725 -16.16 -1.49 35.86
C LEU A 725 -16.82 -2.47 36.86
N ALA A 726 -18.13 -2.39 37.06
CA ALA A 726 -18.88 -3.28 37.96
C ALA A 726 -18.68 -4.76 37.56
N GLU A 727 -18.95 -5.09 36.30
CA GLU A 727 -18.76 -6.44 35.75
C GLU A 727 -17.30 -6.90 35.83
N TYR A 728 -16.33 -5.98 35.68
CA TYR A 728 -14.92 -6.31 35.87
C TYR A 728 -14.59 -6.64 37.32
N GLN A 729 -15.08 -5.86 38.28
CA GLN A 729 -14.85 -6.08 39.70
C GLN A 729 -15.53 -7.39 40.18
N TYR A 730 -16.77 -7.64 39.74
CA TYR A 730 -17.50 -8.87 40.02
C TYR A 730 -16.77 -10.12 39.49
N GLY A 731 -16.34 -10.11 38.22
CA GLY A 731 -15.52 -11.19 37.64
C GLY A 731 -14.17 -11.40 38.35
N ASN A 732 -13.69 -10.41 39.10
CA ASN A 732 -12.49 -10.47 39.94
C ASN A 732 -12.79 -10.74 41.43
N LYS A 733 -13.99 -11.23 41.77
CA LYS A 733 -14.43 -11.64 43.11
C LYS A 733 -14.25 -10.55 44.18
N VAL A 734 -14.61 -9.32 43.83
CA VAL A 734 -14.74 -8.20 44.78
C VAL A 734 -16.06 -8.32 45.54
N ASP A 735 -16.15 -7.71 46.73
CA ASP A 735 -17.36 -7.71 47.57
C ASP A 735 -18.60 -7.23 46.81
N LEU A 736 -19.75 -7.86 47.09
CA LEU A 736 -20.99 -7.64 46.34
C LEU A 736 -21.47 -6.18 46.41
N ASP A 737 -21.28 -5.52 47.55
CA ASP A 737 -21.67 -4.11 47.76
C ASP A 737 -20.96 -3.16 46.79
N ILE A 738 -19.71 -3.45 46.41
CA ILE A 738 -18.94 -2.65 45.45
C ILE A 738 -19.50 -2.85 44.03
N TYR A 739 -19.87 -4.09 43.68
CA TYR A 739 -20.52 -4.41 42.41
C TYR A 739 -21.89 -3.72 42.29
N VAL A 740 -22.75 -3.87 43.31
CA VAL A 740 -24.09 -3.28 43.34
C VAL A 740 -24.00 -1.76 43.18
N LYS A 741 -23.13 -1.09 43.94
CA LYS A 741 -22.94 0.36 43.87
C LYS A 741 -22.62 0.87 42.45
N HIS A 742 -21.69 0.23 41.74
CA HIS A 742 -21.35 0.65 40.37
C HIS A 742 -22.41 0.24 39.34
N ARG A 743 -23.12 -0.87 39.56
CA ARG A 743 -24.23 -1.33 38.69
C ARG A 743 -25.45 -0.42 38.79
N GLU A 744 -25.86 -0.04 39.99
CA GLU A 744 -26.97 0.89 40.22
C GLU A 744 -26.66 2.27 39.62
N ALA A 745 -25.47 2.82 39.91
CA ALA A 745 -25.02 4.09 39.33
C ALA A 745 -24.94 4.05 37.78
N ALA A 746 -24.69 2.88 37.19
CA ALA A 746 -24.75 2.72 35.74
C ALA A 746 -26.18 2.78 35.19
N PHE A 747 -27.14 2.08 35.80
CA PHE A 747 -28.53 2.10 35.35
C PHE A 747 -29.22 3.44 35.59
N GLU A 748 -28.96 4.10 36.71
CA GLU A 748 -29.38 5.49 36.95
C GLU A 748 -28.84 6.44 35.86
N ALA A 749 -27.54 6.35 35.55
CA ALA A 749 -26.91 7.16 34.52
C ALA A 749 -27.41 6.83 33.09
N PHE A 750 -27.85 5.59 32.82
CA PHE A 750 -28.52 5.24 31.56
C PHE A 750 -29.89 5.92 31.44
N GLY A 751 -30.68 5.93 32.51
CA GLY A 751 -31.96 6.65 32.59
C GLY A 751 -31.78 8.16 32.40
N GLU A 752 -30.82 8.76 33.09
CA GLU A 752 -30.48 10.19 32.96
C GLU A 752 -30.02 10.53 31.53
N ALA A 753 -29.18 9.69 30.90
CA ALA A 753 -28.77 9.88 29.51
C ALA A 753 -29.96 9.80 28.54
N ALA A 754 -30.91 8.90 28.77
CA ALA A 754 -32.14 8.82 27.98
C ALA A 754 -33.03 10.08 28.18
N SER A 755 -33.12 10.60 29.40
CA SER A 755 -33.83 11.86 29.69
C SER A 755 -33.19 13.07 29.02
N LEU A 756 -31.85 13.20 29.06
CA LEU A 756 -31.12 14.26 28.36
C LEU A 756 -31.29 14.16 26.83
N TYR A 757 -31.31 12.95 26.28
CA TYR A 757 -31.62 12.71 24.86
C TYR A 757 -33.05 13.13 24.49
N ALA A 758 -34.03 12.84 25.35
CA ALA A 758 -35.42 13.26 25.17
C ALA A 758 -35.56 14.80 25.20
N LEU A 759 -34.85 15.47 26.11
CA LEU A 759 -34.81 16.94 26.17
C LEU A 759 -34.18 17.55 24.91
N GLN A 760 -33.12 16.97 24.37
CA GLN A 760 -32.52 17.44 23.12
C GLN A 760 -33.50 17.28 21.95
N THR A 761 -34.04 16.08 21.74
CA THR A 761 -34.96 15.77 20.62
C THR A 761 -36.32 16.45 20.72
N ALA A 762 -36.71 16.98 21.88
CA ALA A 762 -37.86 17.88 22.03
C ALA A 762 -37.63 19.27 21.38
N VAL A 763 -36.37 19.67 21.19
CA VAL A 763 -35.98 20.99 20.64
C VAL A 763 -35.39 20.87 19.23
N THR A 764 -34.74 19.74 18.90
CA THR A 764 -34.18 19.47 17.57
C THR A 764 -35.00 18.44 16.80
N ALA A 765 -35.30 18.72 15.53
CA ALA A 765 -35.94 17.78 14.60
C ALA A 765 -34.94 16.74 14.07
N ASP A 766 -34.21 16.10 14.98
CA ASP A 766 -33.20 15.09 14.68
C ASP A 766 -33.85 13.76 14.27
N ARG A 767 -33.11 12.95 13.52
CA ARG A 767 -33.57 11.61 13.14
C ARG A 767 -33.53 10.68 14.35
N PRO A 768 -34.54 9.82 14.57
CA PRO A 768 -34.54 8.87 15.67
C PRO A 768 -33.26 8.02 15.76
N ASP A 769 -32.53 8.18 16.86
CA ASP A 769 -31.34 7.39 17.20
C ASP A 769 -31.68 6.38 18.31
N ALA A 770 -31.35 5.12 18.08
CA ALA A 770 -31.53 4.06 19.05
C ALA A 770 -30.36 3.94 20.05
N THR A 771 -29.26 4.68 19.86
CA THR A 771 -27.99 4.47 20.56
C THR A 771 -28.10 4.59 22.09
N ALA A 772 -28.85 5.58 22.60
CA ALA A 772 -29.07 5.75 24.04
C ALA A 772 -29.72 4.49 24.67
N PHE A 773 -30.80 4.01 24.06
CA PHE A 773 -31.57 2.85 24.50
C PHE A 773 -30.83 1.53 24.25
N GLN A 774 -30.06 1.43 23.16
CA GLN A 774 -29.34 0.21 22.78
C GLN A 774 -28.23 -0.13 23.77
N LEU A 775 -27.47 0.85 24.28
CA LEU A 775 -26.40 0.58 25.25
C LEU A 775 -26.98 0.17 26.62
N TRP A 776 -28.05 0.82 27.07
CA TRP A 776 -28.78 0.43 28.28
C TRP A 776 -29.34 -1.00 28.16
N PHE A 777 -29.99 -1.30 27.03
CA PHE A 777 -30.48 -2.64 26.71
C PHE A 777 -29.36 -3.69 26.73
N ASN A 778 -28.21 -3.40 26.11
CA ASN A 778 -27.07 -4.32 26.08
C ASN A 778 -26.52 -4.57 27.50
N ALA A 779 -26.38 -3.51 28.32
CA ALA A 779 -25.94 -3.62 29.71
C ALA A 779 -26.89 -4.53 30.52
N ASN A 780 -28.21 -4.40 30.32
CA ASN A 780 -29.19 -5.30 30.96
C ASN A 780 -29.11 -6.77 30.46
N LEU A 781 -28.45 -7.04 29.34
CA LEU A 781 -28.10 -8.41 28.88
C LEU A 781 -26.74 -8.91 29.40
N GLY A 782 -26.01 -8.09 30.15
CA GLY A 782 -24.77 -8.44 30.84
C GLY A 782 -23.47 -7.94 30.21
N ALA A 783 -23.53 -7.07 29.19
CA ALA A 783 -22.35 -6.32 28.73
C ALA A 783 -22.77 -5.09 27.93
N SER A 784 -22.16 -3.93 28.16
CA SER A 784 -22.44 -2.70 27.40
C SER A 784 -22.15 -2.83 25.89
N ASP A 785 -21.21 -3.71 25.52
CA ASP A 785 -20.90 -4.15 24.16
C ASP A 785 -21.31 -5.62 23.97
N LEU A 786 -22.15 -5.86 22.96
CA LEU A 786 -22.73 -7.18 22.66
C LEU A 786 -21.68 -8.28 22.39
N SER A 787 -20.45 -7.93 22.03
CA SER A 787 -19.37 -8.89 21.82
C SER A 787 -18.89 -9.60 23.09
N TYR A 788 -19.25 -9.11 24.29
CA TYR A 788 -18.90 -9.73 25.59
C TYR A 788 -20.09 -10.34 26.35
N VAL A 789 -21.29 -10.32 25.77
CA VAL A 789 -22.49 -10.90 26.39
C VAL A 789 -22.33 -12.42 26.55
N THR A 790 -22.49 -12.94 27.77
CA THR A 790 -22.36 -14.38 28.08
C THR A 790 -23.69 -15.02 28.44
N ARG A 791 -23.78 -16.36 28.39
CA ARG A 791 -25.01 -17.12 28.70
C ARG A 791 -25.51 -17.01 30.15
N GLN A 792 -24.67 -16.56 31.09
CA GLN A 792 -24.91 -16.75 32.54
C GLN A 792 -25.85 -15.71 33.18
N GLN A 793 -26.04 -14.54 32.56
CA GLN A 793 -26.87 -13.48 33.14
C GLN A 793 -28.33 -13.52 32.68
N THR A 794 -29.24 -13.22 33.59
CA THR A 794 -30.69 -13.07 33.34
C THR A 794 -31.03 -11.58 33.31
N PRO A 795 -31.67 -11.06 32.24
CA PRO A 795 -32.04 -9.64 32.16
C PRO A 795 -33.11 -9.27 33.19
N GLU A 796 -32.97 -8.09 33.78
CA GLU A 796 -33.95 -7.55 34.73
C GLU A 796 -35.12 -6.94 33.95
N ILE A 797 -36.34 -7.46 34.12
CA ILE A 797 -37.52 -7.05 33.33
C ILE A 797 -37.84 -5.55 33.55
N GLY A 798 -37.79 -5.06 34.79
CA GLY A 798 -38.05 -3.64 35.10
C GLY A 798 -37.13 -2.66 34.36
N ASN A 799 -35.87 -3.01 34.11
CA ASN A 799 -34.97 -2.18 33.30
C ASN A 799 -35.37 -2.17 31.81
N LEU A 800 -36.01 -3.24 31.29
CA LEU A 800 -36.54 -3.28 29.92
C LEU A 800 -37.81 -2.42 29.79
N GLU A 801 -38.66 -2.46 30.82
CA GLU A 801 -39.86 -1.63 30.93
C GLU A 801 -39.48 -0.14 31.00
N GLN A 802 -38.49 0.24 31.83
CA GLN A 802 -37.98 1.62 31.89
C GLN A 802 -37.38 2.11 30.56
N ILE A 803 -36.66 1.26 29.81
CA ILE A 803 -36.19 1.60 28.45
C ILE A 803 -37.38 1.93 27.55
N ARG A 804 -38.45 1.13 27.62
CA ARG A 804 -39.66 1.33 26.83
C ARG A 804 -40.38 2.62 27.20
N GLU A 805 -40.55 2.90 28.48
CA GLU A 805 -41.14 4.14 28.99
C GLU A 805 -40.36 5.37 28.51
N ALA A 806 -39.02 5.33 28.61
CA ALA A 806 -38.14 6.39 28.16
C ALA A 806 -38.19 6.62 26.62
N MET A 807 -38.59 5.62 25.83
CA MET A 807 -38.85 5.78 24.40
C MET A 807 -40.26 6.30 24.09
N LEU A 808 -41.25 5.99 24.93
CA LEU A 808 -42.64 6.42 24.75
C LEU A 808 -42.84 7.92 24.99
N VAL A 809 -42.05 8.53 25.87
CA VAL A 809 -42.11 9.98 26.18
C VAL A 809 -41.47 10.87 25.11
N LEU A 810 -40.85 10.28 24.07
CA LEU A 810 -40.21 11.03 22.99
C LEU A 810 -41.23 11.64 22.01
N PRO A 811 -40.95 12.82 21.41
CA PRO A 811 -41.85 13.43 20.41
C PRO A 811 -42.16 12.54 19.19
N ASP A 812 -41.19 11.73 18.76
CA ASP A 812 -41.34 10.71 17.69
C ASP A 812 -41.13 9.30 18.26
N SER A 813 -41.97 8.89 19.22
CA SER A 813 -41.86 7.58 19.87
C SER A 813 -41.98 6.41 18.88
N GLU A 814 -42.84 6.51 17.85
CA GLU A 814 -42.95 5.50 16.78
C GLU A 814 -41.62 5.37 16.00
N GLY A 815 -41.04 6.48 15.57
CA GLY A 815 -39.76 6.51 14.87
C GLY A 815 -38.61 5.92 15.69
N HIS A 816 -38.60 6.17 17.01
CA HIS A 816 -37.60 5.59 17.91
C HIS A 816 -37.80 4.09 18.15
N LEU A 817 -39.02 3.62 18.41
CA LEU A 817 -39.32 2.18 18.53
C LEU A 817 -38.97 1.43 17.24
N LYS A 818 -39.19 2.05 16.09
CA LYS A 818 -38.77 1.54 14.77
C LYS A 818 -37.25 1.53 14.60
N ALA A 819 -36.54 2.58 15.01
CA ALA A 819 -35.07 2.63 14.98
C ALA A 819 -34.45 1.55 15.87
N PHE A 820 -34.99 1.35 17.07
CA PHE A 820 -34.57 0.29 17.99
C PHE A 820 -34.82 -1.11 17.41
N GLY A 821 -36.03 -1.40 16.91
CA GLY A 821 -36.34 -2.68 16.26
C GLY A 821 -35.42 -3.00 15.07
N ASN A 822 -35.07 -2.00 14.25
CA ASN A 822 -34.08 -2.13 13.18
C ASN A 822 -32.66 -2.44 13.70
N SER A 823 -32.27 -1.85 14.82
CA SER A 823 -31.00 -2.15 15.50
C SER A 823 -30.99 -3.60 16.03
N ILE A 824 -32.04 -4.03 16.73
CA ILE A 824 -32.24 -5.42 17.18
C ILE A 824 -32.13 -6.41 16.01
N ALA A 825 -32.81 -6.15 14.89
CA ALA A 825 -32.76 -7.00 13.69
C ALA A 825 -31.37 -7.04 13.03
N THR A 826 -30.58 -5.96 13.16
CA THR A 826 -29.20 -5.88 12.63
C THR A 826 -28.20 -6.62 13.53
N ASN A 827 -28.32 -6.43 14.83
CA ASN A 827 -27.41 -6.99 15.85
C ASN A 827 -27.63 -8.50 16.06
N SER A 828 -28.88 -8.95 16.08
CA SER A 828 -29.25 -10.38 16.19
C SER A 828 -28.66 -11.27 15.10
N ARG A 829 -28.37 -10.72 13.90
CA ARG A 829 -27.69 -11.44 12.82
C ARG A 829 -26.22 -11.76 13.16
N ARG A 830 -25.58 -10.96 14.01
CA ARG A 830 -24.16 -11.05 14.37
C ARG A 830 -23.90 -11.84 15.67
N LEU A 831 -24.91 -11.99 16.52
CA LEU A 831 -24.84 -12.83 17.73
C LEU A 831 -24.57 -14.30 17.41
N THR A 832 -23.88 -14.99 18.31
CA THR A 832 -23.79 -16.47 18.32
C THR A 832 -25.18 -17.08 18.52
N PRO A 833 -25.50 -18.23 17.91
CA PRO A 833 -26.86 -18.80 17.94
C PRO A 833 -27.46 -18.93 19.34
N GLU A 834 -26.65 -19.34 20.31
CA GLU A 834 -26.99 -19.49 21.73
C GLU A 834 -27.50 -18.22 22.43
N LEU A 835 -27.10 -17.03 21.98
CA LEU A 835 -27.50 -15.75 22.59
C LEU A 835 -28.77 -15.18 21.96
N LYS A 836 -29.13 -15.62 20.75
CA LYS A 836 -30.24 -15.04 19.96
C LYS A 836 -31.61 -15.19 20.65
N PRO A 837 -32.00 -16.35 21.22
CA PRO A 837 -33.31 -16.47 21.87
C PRO A 837 -33.46 -15.49 23.03
N ARG A 838 -32.44 -15.36 23.90
CA ARG A 838 -32.47 -14.43 25.03
C ARG A 838 -32.48 -12.96 24.58
N TYR A 839 -31.63 -12.60 23.63
CA TYR A 839 -31.56 -11.24 23.06
C TYR A 839 -32.91 -10.81 22.47
N LEU A 840 -33.53 -11.69 21.68
CA LEU A 840 -34.81 -11.39 21.04
C LEU A 840 -35.98 -11.39 22.05
N LYS A 841 -36.02 -12.33 23.01
CA LYS A 841 -37.05 -12.34 24.07
C LYS A 841 -37.01 -11.06 24.90
N ALA A 842 -35.82 -10.59 25.29
CA ALA A 842 -35.67 -9.31 25.99
C ALA A 842 -36.08 -8.11 25.11
N ALA A 843 -35.74 -8.12 23.81
CA ALA A 843 -36.13 -7.05 22.90
C ALA A 843 -37.66 -6.94 22.72
N LEU A 844 -38.39 -8.07 22.83
CA LEU A 844 -39.86 -8.10 22.78
C LEU A 844 -40.51 -7.56 24.06
N VAL A 845 -39.81 -7.49 25.21
CA VAL A 845 -40.32 -6.75 26.38
C VAL A 845 -40.30 -5.24 26.11
N VAL A 846 -39.29 -4.74 25.38
CA VAL A 846 -39.19 -3.31 25.03
C VAL A 846 -40.13 -2.94 23.88
N LEU A 847 -40.30 -3.83 22.91
CA LEU A 847 -41.08 -3.58 21.69
C LEU A 847 -42.56 -3.96 21.83
N GLU A 848 -42.91 -4.91 22.70
CA GLU A 848 -44.25 -5.51 22.80
C GLU A 848 -44.84 -5.84 21.42
N ASP A 849 -46.07 -5.41 21.14
CA ASP A 849 -46.80 -5.61 19.88
C ASP A 849 -46.41 -4.59 18.78
N HIS A 850 -45.37 -3.77 18.98
CA HIS A 850 -44.96 -2.79 17.98
C HIS A 850 -44.51 -3.47 16.67
N PRO A 851 -44.93 -3.00 15.47
CA PRO A 851 -44.64 -3.68 14.20
C PRO A 851 -43.15 -3.94 13.92
N ALA A 852 -42.23 -3.13 14.46
CA ALA A 852 -40.79 -3.37 14.32
C ALA A 852 -40.30 -4.64 15.08
N GLY A 853 -41.09 -5.17 16.01
CA GLY A 853 -40.84 -6.42 16.73
C GLY A 853 -41.23 -7.68 15.95
N GLU A 854 -42.06 -7.61 14.89
CA GLU A 854 -42.66 -8.77 14.23
C GLU A 854 -41.62 -9.82 13.78
N HIS A 855 -40.47 -9.38 13.26
CA HIS A 855 -39.37 -10.26 12.86
C HIS A 855 -38.69 -10.93 14.07
N ALA A 856 -38.58 -10.24 15.21
CA ALA A 856 -38.09 -10.82 16.45
C ALA A 856 -39.09 -11.84 17.01
N SER A 857 -40.40 -11.54 16.98
CA SER A 857 -41.47 -12.47 17.40
C SER A 857 -41.45 -13.76 16.58
N LYS A 858 -41.34 -13.66 15.25
CA LYS A 858 -41.23 -14.84 14.36
C LYS A 858 -39.99 -15.69 14.64
N LEU A 859 -38.85 -15.07 14.92
CA LEU A 859 -37.63 -15.79 15.29
C LEU A 859 -37.73 -16.41 16.68
N VAL A 860 -38.32 -15.74 17.65
CA VAL A 860 -38.57 -16.28 19.00
C VAL A 860 -39.53 -17.46 18.95
N GLN A 861 -40.61 -17.36 18.16
CA GLN A 861 -41.52 -18.48 17.94
C GLN A 861 -40.78 -19.68 17.32
N HIS A 862 -40.03 -19.46 16.24
CA HIS A 862 -39.23 -20.52 15.62
C HIS A 862 -38.23 -21.18 16.61
N TYR A 863 -37.62 -20.40 17.52
CA TYR A 863 -36.77 -20.96 18.56
C TYR A 863 -37.55 -21.72 19.64
N ASN A 864 -38.79 -21.33 19.96
CA ASN A 864 -39.65 -22.09 20.87
C ASN A 864 -40.10 -23.41 20.21
N ASP A 865 -40.57 -23.36 18.95
CA ASP A 865 -40.97 -24.54 18.18
C ASP A 865 -39.84 -25.59 18.15
N LEU A 866 -38.60 -25.16 17.91
CA LEU A 866 -37.40 -26.04 17.95
C LEU A 866 -37.07 -26.59 19.34
N LEU A 867 -37.47 -25.91 20.42
CA LEU A 867 -37.27 -26.38 21.79
C LEU A 867 -38.37 -27.36 22.23
N ASP A 868 -39.58 -27.25 21.67
CA ASP A 868 -40.65 -28.23 21.88
C ASP A 868 -40.34 -29.58 21.19
N GLU A 869 -39.51 -29.57 20.14
CA GLU A 869 -39.08 -30.77 19.42
C GLU A 869 -37.86 -31.49 20.03
N VAL A 870 -37.20 -30.93 21.06
CA VAL A 870 -35.90 -31.41 21.58
C VAL A 870 -35.83 -31.39 23.10
N GLU A 871 -35.54 -32.54 23.70
CA GLU A 871 -35.49 -32.77 25.15
C GLU A 871 -34.08 -33.17 25.59
N LEU A 872 -33.52 -32.46 26.58
CA LEU A 872 -32.27 -32.88 27.25
C LEU A 872 -32.60 -33.90 28.34
N VAL A 873 -32.25 -35.16 28.10
CA VAL A 873 -32.52 -36.28 29.02
C VAL A 873 -31.23 -36.64 29.76
N ALA A 874 -31.29 -36.66 31.09
CA ALA A 874 -30.24 -37.16 31.95
C ALA A 874 -30.67 -38.48 32.59
N ARG A 875 -29.83 -39.52 32.53
CA ARG A 875 -30.06 -40.83 33.15
C ARG A 875 -28.83 -41.28 33.91
N ILE A 876 -28.99 -41.66 35.17
CA ILE A 876 -27.90 -42.19 36.00
C ILE A 876 -27.38 -43.50 35.38
N ASP A 877 -26.05 -43.67 35.40
CA ASP A 877 -25.38 -44.91 34.98
C ASP A 877 -25.14 -45.80 36.19
N GLY A 878 -26.19 -46.53 36.60
CA GLY A 878 -26.17 -47.38 37.79
C GLY A 878 -27.36 -47.11 38.71
N ASP A 879 -27.13 -47.35 39.99
CA ASP A 879 -28.06 -47.10 41.10
C ASP A 879 -28.23 -45.59 41.36
N ASP A 880 -29.38 -45.17 41.90
CA ASP A 880 -29.59 -43.79 42.35
C ASP A 880 -29.14 -43.56 43.81
N GLU A 881 -28.88 -44.63 44.58
CA GLU A 881 -28.18 -44.56 45.87
C GLU A 881 -26.64 -44.53 45.70
N VAL A 882 -26.10 -43.36 45.34
CA VAL A 882 -24.64 -43.18 45.12
C VAL A 882 -23.91 -42.67 46.37
N GLY A 883 -22.97 -43.47 46.88
CA GLY A 883 -22.14 -43.15 48.04
C GLY A 883 -21.02 -42.15 47.73
N HIS A 884 -20.61 -41.37 48.74
CA HIS A 884 -19.55 -40.35 48.65
C HIS A 884 -18.12 -40.90 48.45
N THR A 885 -17.97 -42.22 48.37
CA THR A 885 -16.70 -42.94 48.16
C THR A 885 -16.60 -43.62 46.80
N GLU A 886 -17.68 -43.65 46.00
CA GLU A 886 -17.74 -44.39 44.73
C GLU A 886 -18.02 -43.44 43.56
N PRO A 887 -17.42 -43.67 42.37
CA PRO A 887 -17.69 -42.87 41.19
C PRO A 887 -19.07 -43.23 40.61
N PHE A 888 -19.89 -42.22 40.32
CA PHE A 888 -21.14 -42.40 39.58
C PHE A 888 -21.05 -41.81 38.17
N GLY A 889 -21.75 -42.44 37.22
CA GLY A 889 -21.86 -41.95 35.85
C GLY A 889 -23.22 -41.29 35.57
N LEU A 890 -23.25 -40.44 34.55
CA LEU A 890 -24.48 -39.83 34.04
C LEU A 890 -24.47 -39.87 32.51
N PHE A 891 -25.45 -40.55 31.92
CA PHE A 891 -25.75 -40.40 30.49
C PHE A 891 -26.52 -39.09 30.29
N ILE A 892 -25.93 -38.18 29.53
CA ILE A 892 -26.61 -36.98 29.02
C ILE A 892 -26.89 -37.24 27.54
N GLY A 893 -28.18 -37.32 27.18
CA GLY A 893 -28.66 -37.50 25.82
C GLY A 893 -29.52 -36.33 25.36
N LEU A 894 -29.44 -36.01 24.07
CA LEU A 894 -30.43 -35.16 23.40
C LEU A 894 -31.42 -36.06 22.68
N LYS A 895 -32.67 -36.05 23.12
CA LYS A 895 -33.80 -36.72 22.48
C LYS A 895 -34.51 -35.71 21.60
N HIS A 896 -35.05 -36.15 20.47
CA HIS A 896 -35.86 -35.32 19.57
C HIS A 896 -37.09 -36.07 19.09
N THR A 897 -38.03 -35.37 18.47
CA THR A 897 -39.23 -35.97 17.87
C THR A 897 -38.90 -36.91 16.71
N SER A 898 -39.83 -37.80 16.40
CA SER A 898 -39.80 -38.65 15.20
C SER A 898 -39.87 -37.82 13.90
N ASP A 899 -40.46 -36.63 13.95
CA ASP A 899 -40.58 -35.74 12.80
C ASP A 899 -39.23 -35.05 12.49
N ILE A 900 -38.45 -34.64 13.49
CA ILE A 900 -37.03 -34.24 13.29
C ILE A 900 -36.23 -35.37 12.64
N GLU A 901 -36.41 -36.61 13.10
CA GLU A 901 -35.69 -37.75 12.52
C GLU A 901 -36.05 -37.95 11.04
N ARG A 902 -37.36 -37.93 10.72
CA ARG A 902 -37.86 -38.10 9.35
C ARG A 902 -37.45 -36.96 8.41
N GLU A 903 -37.53 -35.72 8.85
CA GLU A 903 -37.46 -34.54 7.96
C GLU A 903 -36.05 -33.94 7.90
N ALA A 904 -35.34 -33.92 9.02
CA ALA A 904 -33.96 -33.47 9.07
C ALA A 904 -32.95 -34.62 8.88
N GLY A 905 -33.30 -35.88 9.17
CA GLY A 905 -32.31 -36.95 9.32
C GLY A 905 -31.58 -36.85 10.67
N GLY A 906 -32.33 -36.50 11.71
CA GLY A 906 -31.85 -36.36 13.08
C GLY A 906 -31.28 -34.99 13.43
N PHE A 907 -31.12 -34.74 14.74
CA PHE A 907 -30.74 -33.42 15.26
C PHE A 907 -29.32 -32.95 14.85
N ALA A 908 -28.46 -33.87 14.39
CA ALA A 908 -27.10 -33.58 13.96
C ALA A 908 -26.98 -32.45 12.92
N ARG A 909 -27.99 -32.28 12.05
CA ARG A 909 -28.02 -31.21 11.04
C ARG A 909 -28.21 -29.81 11.62
N TYR A 910 -28.84 -29.68 12.79
CA TYR A 910 -29.00 -28.40 13.48
C TYR A 910 -27.74 -28.01 14.25
N LEU A 911 -26.97 -28.98 14.75
CA LEU A 911 -25.67 -28.75 15.41
C LEU A 911 -24.60 -28.15 14.50
N VAL A 912 -24.69 -28.38 13.18
CA VAL A 912 -23.68 -27.93 12.19
C VAL A 912 -23.95 -26.51 11.65
N GLY A 913 -25.06 -25.87 12.05
CA GLY A 913 -25.40 -24.51 11.62
C GLY A 913 -25.90 -24.46 10.17
N GLY A 914 -27.21 -24.69 9.99
CA GLY A 914 -27.82 -24.87 8.67
C GLY A 914 -27.59 -23.72 7.67
N SER A 915 -26.70 -23.93 6.71
CA SER A 915 -26.73 -23.23 5.42
C SER A 915 -26.35 -24.18 4.29
N LYS A 916 -27.13 -24.20 3.20
CA LYS A 916 -26.88 -25.07 2.03
C LYS A 916 -25.81 -24.51 1.07
N SER A 917 -25.01 -23.52 1.48
CA SER A 917 -24.28 -22.65 0.55
C SER A 917 -22.87 -22.16 0.95
N SER A 918 -22.19 -22.80 1.92
CA SER A 918 -20.76 -22.53 2.17
C SER A 918 -20.01 -23.78 2.65
N PRO A 919 -18.97 -24.27 1.93
CA PRO A 919 -18.17 -25.41 2.36
C PRO A 919 -17.08 -25.08 3.40
N TYR A 920 -16.90 -23.79 3.74
CA TYR A 920 -15.75 -23.33 4.53
C TYR A 920 -16.12 -22.26 5.55
N TYR A 921 -16.56 -22.67 6.74
CA TYR A 921 -16.21 -22.01 8.01
C TYR A 921 -16.55 -22.92 9.20
N TYR A 922 -15.52 -23.50 9.84
CA TYR A 922 -15.65 -24.20 11.11
C TYR A 922 -15.04 -23.34 12.23
N PRO A 923 -15.80 -22.93 13.26
CA PRO A 923 -15.21 -22.49 14.51
C PRO A 923 -14.72 -23.73 15.26
N SER A 924 -13.41 -23.82 15.49
CA SER A 924 -12.84 -24.82 16.40
C SER A 924 -13.28 -24.51 17.84
N TYR A 925 -13.97 -25.45 18.49
CA TYR A 925 -14.22 -25.36 19.93
C TYR A 925 -12.88 -25.39 20.70
N PRO A 926 -12.69 -24.56 21.73
CA PRO A 926 -11.54 -24.67 22.62
C PRO A 926 -11.74 -25.88 23.54
N GLY A 927 -11.16 -27.02 23.19
CA GLY A 927 -11.33 -28.29 23.89
C GLY A 927 -10.62 -29.50 23.25
N GLN A 928 -9.64 -29.25 22.38
CA GLN A 928 -8.66 -30.21 21.85
C GLN A 928 -7.27 -29.57 21.90
#